data_AF-A0A956R7Z5-F1
#
_entry.id   AF-A0A956R7Z5-F1
#
_cell.length_a   1.000
_cell.length_b   1.000
_cell.length_c   1.000
_cell.angle_alpha   90.00
_cell.angle_beta   90.00
_cell.angle_gamma   90.00
#
_symmetry.space_group_name_H-M   'P 1'
#
loop_
_entity.id
_entity.type
_entity.pdbx_description
1 polymer ?
#
loop_
_entity_poly.entity_id
_entity_poly.type
_entity_poly.pdbx_seq_one_letter_code
_entity_poly.pdbx_strand_id
1 'polypeptide(L)'
;MDVLTHPDFLADYERLAGVTLDPARHRAPHARAHCEQVAARAEALARAHGCSPKERVLLVTLAKVHDIGKLEGHARPAASVERLQGYGVDDPTLLALVKVHDTNLPWWQSWRRGEAPSDRAWARLARRANLRLLALFMIADRVDAPGGWRANAPLMWFLGEASRRGLLDLDLDAIDSDAVPEPGPRSDSNPDSDPDSNPDSNPGPGPGPALASPGEAAGAAGAAGAPPRIVSLSLGLSHTCAAAEDGRATCWGIDVQGRLGRGTEGQNIGDNEAPADVAPLPLDGVVRIVTAPNARHVCALHHEGRLRCWGNGVHGALGRGSASSYGDQADESLDALPVLSLPGEVVDVSLSTARTCAIVRQDGRRALYCWGRGEHGALGLGSTEDVGDDEPPTARGPVPLTVEVVEVATGNDHTCARLVDGTLRCWGEGARGQLGVVGGSADLGDGLGDGRGRGRWPDDPALRVEGLDGVEVVEVDAAGDRTCVLTAQGGVRCWGSNDGAALGYRWSELPGCRAGDEPSTCDLEAPLPFDVDLGDLHGATLVGLSTGQRHTCVVDDRGGVRCWGENFSGQLGDGQSEDVGHWRAPAEAWHGLELGGVLDVGDADGDGRVDPVARIVAGMLHTCALMVDGSVRCWGSGGEGRLGYASTDHVGLGVSPGSDYAHHGIYGVRVFDRAR
;
A
#
# COMPACT_ATOMS: atom_id res chain seq x y z
N MET A 1 40.66 4.93 -18.93
CA MET A 1 41.52 5.32 -17.79
C MET A 1 40.66 5.36 -16.51
N ASP A 2 41.16 5.83 -15.36
CA ASP A 2 40.24 6.31 -14.32
C ASP A 2 39.66 7.65 -14.79
N VAL A 3 38.36 7.66 -15.09
CA VAL A 3 37.64 8.83 -15.60
C VAL A 3 37.68 9.99 -14.61
N LEU A 4 37.70 9.71 -13.30
CA LEU A 4 37.71 10.71 -12.23
C LEU A 4 39.05 11.48 -12.17
N THR A 5 40.05 11.07 -12.96
CA THR A 5 41.33 11.76 -13.15
C THR A 5 41.53 12.34 -14.55
N HIS A 6 40.58 12.14 -15.48
CA HIS A 6 40.72 12.63 -16.85
C HIS A 6 40.48 14.15 -16.91
N PRO A 7 41.39 14.95 -17.49
CA PRO A 7 41.31 16.42 -17.39
C PRO A 7 40.03 16.98 -18.02
N ASP A 8 39.62 16.45 -19.18
CA ASP A 8 38.39 16.90 -19.86
C ASP A 8 37.11 16.44 -19.14
N PHE A 9 37.16 15.32 -18.38
CA PHE A 9 36.05 14.94 -17.52
C PHE A 9 35.96 15.89 -16.32
N LEU A 10 37.09 16.19 -15.67
CA LEU A 10 37.13 17.10 -14.53
C LEU A 10 36.62 18.49 -14.91
N ALA A 11 37.05 19.04 -16.04
CA ALA A 11 36.55 20.30 -16.55
C ALA A 11 35.01 20.27 -16.75
N ASP A 12 34.47 19.20 -17.33
CA ASP A 12 33.03 19.08 -17.58
C ASP A 12 32.22 18.79 -16.31
N TYR A 13 32.78 18.04 -15.38
CA TYR A 13 32.21 17.80 -14.06
C TYR A 13 32.17 19.08 -13.22
N GLU A 14 33.11 20.01 -13.40
CA GLU A 14 33.00 21.37 -12.86
C GLU A 14 31.88 22.16 -13.54
N ARG A 15 31.71 22.03 -14.87
CA ARG A 15 30.60 22.68 -15.61
C ARG A 15 29.21 22.24 -15.14
N LEU A 16 29.05 21.04 -14.56
CA LEU A 16 27.80 20.59 -13.92
C LEU A 16 27.38 21.43 -12.70
N ALA A 17 28.23 22.33 -12.19
CA ALA A 17 27.82 23.33 -11.19
C ALA A 17 26.96 24.47 -11.79
N GLY A 18 27.03 24.69 -13.12
CA GLY A 18 26.18 25.63 -13.84
C GLY A 18 24.88 25.03 -14.38
N VAL A 19 24.62 23.74 -14.14
CA VAL A 19 23.42 23.04 -14.60
C VAL A 19 22.40 23.00 -13.46
N THR A 20 21.47 23.95 -13.46
CA THR A 20 20.31 23.97 -12.56
C THR A 20 19.45 22.73 -12.75
N LEU A 21 19.08 22.07 -11.67
CA LEU A 21 18.13 20.95 -11.68
C LEU A 21 16.69 21.46 -11.56
N ASP A 22 15.72 20.61 -11.91
CA ASP A 22 14.30 20.88 -11.67
C ASP A 22 14.02 20.87 -10.15
N PRO A 23 13.65 22.00 -9.52
CA PRO A 23 13.45 22.06 -8.06
C PRO A 23 12.21 21.28 -7.61
N ALA A 24 11.33 20.86 -8.53
CA ALA A 24 10.26 19.92 -8.23
C ALA A 24 10.74 18.45 -8.16
N ARG A 25 12.02 18.18 -8.46
CA ARG A 25 12.63 16.83 -8.46
C ARG A 25 13.90 16.71 -7.61
N HIS A 26 14.59 17.82 -7.35
CA HIS A 26 15.89 17.81 -6.71
C HIS A 26 16.00 18.93 -5.67
N ARG A 27 16.37 18.56 -4.44
CA ARG A 27 16.74 19.51 -3.37
C ARG A 27 18.16 20.04 -3.57
N ALA A 28 19.01 19.37 -4.36
CA ALA A 28 20.34 19.84 -4.69
C ALA A 28 20.29 21.02 -5.67
N PRO A 29 21.09 22.09 -5.47
CA PRO A 29 20.97 23.34 -6.25
C PRO A 29 21.41 23.21 -7.71
N HIS A 30 22.22 22.19 -8.05
CA HIS A 30 22.75 21.95 -9.40
C HIS A 30 23.23 20.51 -9.56
N ALA A 31 23.36 20.04 -10.81
CA ALA A 31 23.70 18.65 -11.15
C ALA A 31 24.95 18.12 -10.42
N ARG A 32 26.01 18.93 -10.30
CA ARG A 32 27.23 18.52 -9.56
C ARG A 32 26.97 18.22 -8.07
N ALA A 33 26.04 18.92 -7.41
CA ALA A 33 25.75 18.71 -5.99
C ALA A 33 24.95 17.42 -5.78
N HIS A 34 24.00 17.14 -6.67
CA HIS A 34 23.32 15.84 -6.75
C HIS A 34 24.34 14.70 -6.98
N CYS A 35 25.23 14.81 -7.97
CA CYS A 35 26.25 13.80 -8.25
C CYS A 35 27.16 13.47 -7.03
N GLU A 36 27.59 14.48 -6.26
CA GLU A 36 28.38 14.23 -5.04
C GLU A 36 27.54 13.56 -3.92
N GLN A 37 26.28 13.95 -3.74
CA GLN A 37 25.39 13.33 -2.75
C GLN A 37 25.07 11.87 -3.12
N VAL A 38 24.80 11.59 -4.40
CA VAL A 38 24.57 10.23 -4.90
C VAL A 38 25.84 9.39 -4.76
N ALA A 39 27.03 9.98 -4.99
CA ALA A 39 28.31 9.29 -4.81
C ALA A 39 28.59 8.94 -3.34
N ALA A 40 28.26 9.83 -2.40
CA ALA A 40 28.35 9.57 -0.97
C ALA A 40 27.37 8.45 -0.54
N ARG A 41 26.09 8.51 -0.96
CA ARG A 41 25.11 7.47 -0.64
C ARG A 41 25.46 6.12 -1.27
N ALA A 42 25.94 6.11 -2.52
CA ALA A 42 26.37 4.89 -3.21
C ALA A 42 27.56 4.20 -2.51
N GLU A 43 28.55 4.95 -2.01
CA GLU A 43 29.68 4.40 -1.25
C GLU A 43 29.29 3.91 0.15
N ALA A 44 28.23 4.46 0.75
CA ALA A 44 27.68 3.96 2.01
C ALA A 44 26.96 2.62 1.80
N LEU A 45 25.97 2.59 0.89
CA LEU A 45 25.22 1.39 0.53
C LEU A 45 26.15 0.25 0.08
N ALA A 46 27.13 0.55 -0.77
CA ALA A 46 28.08 -0.46 -1.26
C ALA A 46 28.97 -1.06 -0.17
N ARG A 47 29.11 -0.42 1.00
CA ARG A 47 29.75 -1.05 2.19
C ARG A 47 28.76 -1.93 2.93
N ALA A 48 27.54 -1.45 3.17
CA ALA A 48 26.51 -2.18 3.90
C ALA A 48 26.23 -3.55 3.26
N HIS A 49 26.01 -3.60 1.95
CA HIS A 49 25.74 -4.84 1.21
C HIS A 49 27.01 -5.59 0.75
N GLY A 50 28.14 -5.36 1.43
CA GLY A 50 29.38 -6.13 1.25
C GLY A 50 29.98 -6.09 -0.16
N CYS A 51 29.76 -5.04 -0.94
CA CYS A 51 30.31 -4.96 -2.30
C CYS A 51 31.85 -4.91 -2.28
N SER A 52 32.48 -5.61 -3.22
CA SER A 52 33.93 -5.65 -3.32
C SER A 52 34.52 -4.25 -3.59
N PRO A 53 35.82 -4.01 -3.30
CA PRO A 53 36.46 -2.73 -3.59
C PRO A 53 36.34 -2.28 -5.06
N LYS A 54 36.19 -3.21 -6.01
CA LYS A 54 35.97 -2.90 -7.42
C LYS A 54 34.55 -2.41 -7.69
N GLU A 55 33.55 -3.04 -7.08
CA GLU A 55 32.15 -2.66 -7.22
C GLU A 55 31.83 -1.34 -6.53
N ARG A 56 32.47 -1.07 -5.39
CA ARG A 56 32.44 0.24 -4.73
C ARG A 56 32.99 1.35 -5.61
N VAL A 57 34.19 1.17 -6.18
CA VAL A 57 34.74 2.12 -7.17
C VAL A 57 33.80 2.28 -8.36
N LEU A 58 33.24 1.19 -8.89
CA LEU A 58 32.28 1.23 -10.02
C LEU A 58 31.02 2.04 -9.70
N LEU A 59 30.43 1.87 -8.50
CA LEU A 59 29.25 2.61 -8.05
C LEU A 59 29.52 4.10 -7.79
N VAL A 60 30.67 4.43 -7.17
CA VAL A 60 31.09 5.83 -6.96
C VAL A 60 31.41 6.52 -8.28
N THR A 61 32.05 5.82 -9.22
CA THR A 61 32.28 6.34 -10.57
C THR A 61 30.96 6.54 -11.29
N LEU A 62 30.04 5.56 -11.28
CA LEU A 62 28.70 5.67 -11.87
C LEU A 62 27.96 6.92 -11.35
N ALA A 63 27.94 7.13 -10.04
CA ALA A 63 27.31 8.29 -9.43
C ALA A 63 27.90 9.64 -9.89
N LYS A 64 29.22 9.72 -10.09
CA LYS A 64 29.87 10.95 -10.61
C LYS A 64 29.73 11.13 -12.13
N VAL A 65 29.26 10.14 -12.89
CA VAL A 65 29.19 10.22 -14.37
C VAL A 65 27.80 10.05 -14.98
N HIS A 66 26.82 9.50 -14.25
CA HIS A 66 25.48 9.22 -14.80
C HIS A 66 24.87 10.46 -15.48
N ASP A 67 25.08 11.62 -14.87
CA ASP A 67 24.47 12.90 -15.23
C ASP A 67 25.26 13.75 -16.25
N ILE A 68 26.44 13.29 -16.70
CA ILE A 68 27.38 14.11 -17.49
C ILE A 68 26.80 14.56 -18.85
N GLY A 69 25.76 13.90 -19.35
CA GLY A 69 24.99 14.30 -20.54
C GLY A 69 24.10 15.54 -20.36
N LYS A 70 23.74 15.93 -19.12
CA LYS A 70 22.87 17.10 -18.87
C LYS A 70 23.49 18.43 -19.35
N LEU A 71 24.82 18.48 -19.55
CA LEU A 71 25.55 19.65 -20.10
C LEU A 71 25.08 20.08 -21.50
N GLU A 72 24.49 19.17 -22.28
CA GLU A 72 23.98 19.44 -23.63
C GLU A 72 22.44 19.62 -23.64
N GLY A 73 21.82 19.81 -22.46
CA GLY A 73 20.38 19.99 -22.31
C GLY A 73 19.57 18.72 -22.57
N HIS A 74 20.21 17.54 -22.50
CA HIS A 74 19.59 16.26 -22.81
C HIS A 74 19.76 15.27 -21.65
N ALA A 75 18.73 15.18 -20.80
CA ALA A 75 18.60 14.14 -19.79
C ALA A 75 18.27 12.78 -20.45
N ARG A 76 19.28 12.17 -21.09
CA ARG A 76 19.20 10.85 -21.72
C ARG A 76 20.48 10.05 -21.46
N PRO A 77 20.40 8.84 -20.89
CA PRO A 77 21.54 7.94 -20.65
C PRO A 77 22.49 7.74 -21.85
N ALA A 78 22.00 7.83 -23.09
CA ALA A 78 22.82 7.72 -24.29
C ALA A 78 23.88 8.85 -24.42
N ALA A 79 23.54 10.09 -24.07
CA ALA A 79 24.47 11.22 -24.15
C ALA A 79 25.61 11.10 -23.13
N SER A 80 25.30 10.61 -21.92
CA SER A 80 26.31 10.30 -20.90
C SER A 80 27.27 9.19 -21.36
N VAL A 81 26.77 8.15 -22.04
CA VAL A 81 27.61 7.09 -22.65
C VAL A 81 28.53 7.65 -23.74
N GLU A 82 27.99 8.43 -24.68
CA GLU A 82 28.78 9.01 -25.79
C GLU A 82 29.88 9.94 -25.27
N ARG A 83 29.60 10.77 -24.26
CA ARG A 83 30.60 11.61 -23.57
C ARG A 83 31.66 10.79 -22.85
N LEU A 84 31.29 9.72 -22.15
CA LEU A 84 32.25 8.84 -21.46
C LEU A 84 33.23 8.18 -22.42
N GLN A 85 32.74 7.70 -23.58
CA GLN A 85 33.62 7.18 -24.63
C GLN A 85 34.58 8.26 -25.17
N GLY A 86 34.13 9.52 -25.23
CA GLY A 86 34.98 10.68 -25.52
C GLY A 86 36.15 10.90 -24.54
N TYR A 87 36.01 10.48 -23.27
CA TYR A 87 37.07 10.52 -22.26
C TYR A 87 37.92 9.22 -22.18
N GLY A 88 37.81 8.31 -23.17
CA GLY A 88 38.52 7.02 -23.15
C GLY A 88 38.04 6.07 -22.04
N VAL A 89 36.72 6.06 -21.80
CA VAL A 89 36.04 5.11 -20.90
C VAL A 89 35.39 4.00 -21.73
N ASP A 90 36.11 2.89 -21.87
CA ASP A 90 35.66 1.69 -22.59
C ASP A 90 35.18 0.56 -21.66
N ASP A 91 35.01 0.80 -20.35
CA ASP A 91 34.56 -0.25 -19.42
C ASP A 91 33.11 -0.66 -19.73
N PRO A 92 32.86 -1.91 -20.15
CA PRO A 92 31.54 -2.33 -20.60
C PRO A 92 30.53 -2.43 -19.45
N THR A 93 30.99 -2.57 -18.20
CA THR A 93 30.18 -2.65 -16.99
C THR A 93 29.65 -1.27 -16.62
N LEU A 94 30.54 -0.27 -16.58
CA LEU A 94 30.20 1.11 -16.30
C LEU A 94 29.26 1.67 -17.38
N LEU A 95 29.63 1.51 -18.66
CA LEU A 95 28.80 1.98 -19.77
C LEU A 95 27.44 1.27 -19.81
N ALA A 96 27.34 0.00 -19.40
CA ALA A 96 26.05 -0.69 -19.30
C ALA A 96 25.17 -0.15 -18.17
N LEU A 97 25.72 0.09 -16.98
CA LEU A 97 25.00 0.68 -15.85
C LEU A 97 24.54 2.11 -16.16
N VAL A 98 25.44 2.97 -16.67
CA VAL A 98 25.10 4.33 -17.13
C VAL A 98 23.96 4.29 -18.14
N LYS A 99 23.91 3.29 -19.03
CA LYS A 99 22.87 3.17 -20.06
C LYS A 99 21.49 2.75 -19.54
N VAL A 100 21.36 2.23 -18.32
CA VAL A 100 20.11 1.61 -17.83
C VAL A 100 19.64 2.06 -16.43
N HIS A 101 20.29 3.03 -15.79
CA HIS A 101 19.83 3.55 -14.48
C HIS A 101 18.39 4.08 -14.50
N ASP A 102 18.01 4.86 -15.52
CA ASP A 102 16.63 5.37 -15.70
C ASP A 102 15.58 4.33 -16.15
N THR A 103 15.81 3.02 -15.97
CA THR A 103 14.89 1.99 -16.50
C THR A 103 13.59 1.85 -15.69
N ASN A 104 13.62 2.14 -14.38
CA ASN A 104 12.51 1.90 -13.45
C ASN A 104 11.22 2.67 -13.81
N LEU A 105 11.30 3.99 -13.99
CA LEU A 105 10.17 4.87 -14.30
C LEU A 105 9.45 4.53 -15.62
N PRO A 106 10.12 4.43 -16.80
CA PRO A 106 9.43 4.09 -18.04
C PRO A 106 8.86 2.67 -18.04
N TRP A 107 9.47 1.71 -17.32
CA TRP A 107 8.93 0.36 -17.18
C TRP A 107 7.68 0.32 -16.29
N TRP A 108 7.68 1.02 -15.16
CA TRP A 108 6.50 1.19 -14.30
C TRP A 108 5.35 1.91 -15.02
N GLN A 109 5.65 2.97 -15.80
CA GLN A 109 4.67 3.64 -16.65
C GLN A 109 4.08 2.70 -17.72
N SER A 110 4.89 1.76 -18.24
CA SER A 110 4.44 0.73 -19.18
C SER A 110 3.51 -0.27 -18.49
N TRP A 111 3.91 -0.79 -17.33
CA TRP A 111 3.10 -1.65 -16.48
C TRP A 111 1.74 -1.01 -16.11
N ARG A 112 1.71 0.27 -15.72
CA ARG A 112 0.48 1.04 -15.45
C ARG A 112 -0.45 1.23 -16.65
N ARG A 113 -0.03 0.92 -17.88
CA ARG A 113 -0.89 0.89 -19.08
C ARG A 113 -1.36 -0.51 -19.48
N GLY A 114 -0.94 -1.55 -18.75
CA GLY A 114 -1.09 -2.96 -19.14
C GLY A 114 0.06 -3.50 -20.01
N GLU A 115 1.05 -2.67 -20.32
CA GLU A 115 2.17 -2.98 -21.22
C GLU A 115 3.41 -3.43 -20.43
N ALA A 116 3.26 -4.41 -19.53
CA ALA A 116 4.33 -4.83 -18.62
C ALA A 116 5.57 -5.40 -19.35
N PRO A 117 6.81 -5.14 -18.87
CA PRO A 117 8.02 -5.68 -19.49
C PRO A 117 8.08 -7.22 -19.40
N SER A 118 7.97 -7.89 -20.55
CA SER A 118 8.09 -9.36 -20.66
C SER A 118 9.38 -9.94 -20.03
N ASP A 119 9.39 -11.23 -19.71
CA ASP A 119 10.59 -11.93 -19.19
C ASP A 119 11.78 -11.86 -20.16
N ARG A 120 11.50 -11.78 -21.47
CA ARG A 120 12.53 -11.60 -22.50
C ARG A 120 13.15 -10.19 -22.49
N ALA A 121 12.53 -9.22 -21.83
CA ALA A 121 13.09 -7.91 -21.50
C ALA A 121 13.88 -7.98 -20.18
N TRP A 122 13.32 -8.55 -19.11
CA TRP A 122 14.01 -8.76 -17.83
C TRP A 122 15.32 -9.55 -17.97
N ALA A 123 15.27 -10.73 -18.59
CA ALA A 123 16.45 -11.55 -18.88
C ALA A 123 17.45 -10.86 -19.85
N ARG A 124 17.01 -9.85 -20.62
CA ARG A 124 17.90 -9.02 -21.46
C ARG A 124 18.57 -7.91 -20.65
N LEU A 125 17.92 -7.40 -19.61
CA LEU A 125 18.51 -6.44 -18.67
C LEU A 125 19.54 -7.13 -17.76
N ALA A 126 19.19 -8.28 -17.19
CA ALA A 126 20.09 -9.12 -16.38
C ALA A 126 21.36 -9.57 -17.12
N ARG A 127 21.27 -9.81 -18.45
CA ARG A 127 22.43 -10.11 -19.31
C ARG A 127 23.22 -8.87 -19.78
N ARG A 128 22.84 -7.66 -19.37
CA ARG A 128 23.48 -6.39 -19.76
C ARG A 128 24.13 -5.68 -18.59
N ALA A 129 23.47 -5.65 -17.44
CA ALA A 129 23.95 -4.97 -16.24
C ALA A 129 23.82 -5.87 -15.02
N ASN A 130 24.73 -5.72 -14.07
CA ASN A 130 24.62 -6.33 -12.75
C ASN A 130 23.44 -5.67 -12.01
N LEU A 131 22.35 -6.41 -11.80
CA LEU A 131 21.10 -5.87 -11.24
C LEU A 131 21.19 -5.52 -9.75
N ARG A 132 22.05 -6.20 -8.97
CA ARG A 132 22.42 -5.82 -7.61
C ARG A 132 23.02 -4.40 -7.58
N LEU A 133 24.01 -4.13 -8.43
CA LEU A 133 24.62 -2.80 -8.51
C LEU A 133 23.67 -1.75 -9.11
N LEU A 134 22.80 -2.14 -10.05
CA LEU A 134 21.78 -1.25 -10.60
C LEU A 134 20.77 -0.81 -9.53
N ALA A 135 20.30 -1.74 -8.70
CA ALA A 135 19.39 -1.46 -7.60
C ALA A 135 20.02 -0.52 -6.56
N LEU A 136 21.23 -0.82 -6.08
CA LEU A 136 21.95 0.06 -5.13
C LEU A 136 22.17 1.46 -5.71
N PHE A 137 22.44 1.58 -7.02
CA PHE A 137 22.55 2.89 -7.66
C PHE A 137 21.19 3.61 -7.74
N MET A 138 20.13 2.95 -8.18
CA MET A 138 18.78 3.54 -8.27
C MET A 138 18.25 4.02 -6.90
N ILE A 139 18.70 3.42 -5.80
CA ILE A 139 18.39 3.84 -4.42
C ILE A 139 19.27 5.02 -3.99
N ALA A 140 20.57 4.99 -4.33
CA ALA A 140 21.48 6.12 -4.11
C ALA A 140 21.00 7.40 -4.81
N ASP A 141 20.50 7.27 -6.04
CA ASP A 141 19.95 8.35 -6.89
C ASP A 141 18.81 9.14 -6.23
N ARG A 142 18.08 8.53 -5.29
CA ARG A 142 16.96 9.17 -4.56
C ARG A 142 17.40 10.19 -3.49
N VAL A 143 18.71 10.32 -3.22
CA VAL A 143 19.26 11.04 -2.04
C VAL A 143 18.70 12.46 -1.83
N ASP A 144 18.45 13.22 -2.89
CA ASP A 144 18.02 14.62 -2.81
C ASP A 144 16.56 14.83 -3.24
N ALA A 145 15.74 13.78 -3.27
CA ALA A 145 14.34 13.86 -3.67
C ALA A 145 13.51 14.74 -2.70
N PRO A 146 12.77 15.77 -3.16
CA PRO A 146 11.62 16.29 -2.40
C PRO A 146 10.56 15.18 -2.21
N GLY A 147 9.60 15.39 -1.31
CA GLY A 147 8.50 14.45 -1.11
C GLY A 147 7.74 14.20 -2.42
N GLY A 148 7.58 12.92 -2.77
CA GLY A 148 6.56 12.42 -3.71
C GLY A 148 6.51 13.02 -5.11
N TRP A 149 7.64 13.42 -5.70
CA TRP A 149 7.68 13.81 -7.13
C TRP A 149 7.48 12.66 -8.13
N ARG A 150 7.18 11.43 -7.66
CA ARG A 150 5.84 10.78 -7.84
C ARG A 150 5.83 9.35 -7.28
N ALA A 151 5.88 9.29 -5.94
CA ALA A 151 6.10 8.12 -5.09
C ALA A 151 7.42 7.36 -5.38
N ASN A 152 7.91 6.59 -4.41
CA ASN A 152 8.95 5.59 -4.68
C ASN A 152 8.39 4.36 -5.44
N ALA A 153 7.07 4.33 -5.72
CA ALA A 153 6.39 3.26 -6.44
C ALA A 153 7.09 2.76 -7.74
N PRO A 154 7.71 3.59 -8.60
CA PRO A 154 8.44 3.07 -9.77
C PRO A 154 9.71 2.30 -9.40
N LEU A 155 10.39 2.73 -8.33
CA LEU A 155 11.58 2.09 -7.78
C LEU A 155 11.18 0.80 -7.03
N MET A 156 10.24 0.88 -6.10
CA MET A 156 9.76 -0.28 -5.32
C MET A 156 9.14 -1.35 -6.22
N TRP A 157 8.38 -0.97 -7.26
CA TRP A 157 7.90 -1.90 -8.28
C TRP A 157 9.06 -2.57 -9.05
N PHE A 158 10.10 -1.82 -9.42
CA PHE A 158 11.25 -2.38 -10.14
C PHE A 158 12.07 -3.33 -9.24
N LEU A 159 12.31 -2.95 -7.98
CA LEU A 159 13.02 -3.78 -7.00
C LEU A 159 12.23 -5.06 -6.69
N GLY A 160 10.93 -4.94 -6.38
CA GLY A 160 10.05 -6.08 -6.15
C GLY A 160 9.93 -6.99 -7.36
N GLU A 161 9.89 -6.45 -8.58
CA GLU A 161 9.84 -7.26 -9.81
C GLU A 161 11.18 -7.95 -10.14
N ALA A 162 12.30 -7.30 -9.85
CA ALA A 162 13.62 -7.91 -9.97
C ALA A 162 13.83 -9.01 -8.90
N SER A 163 13.35 -8.78 -7.67
CA SER A 163 13.38 -9.76 -6.57
C SER A 163 12.51 -10.99 -6.87
N ARG A 164 11.22 -10.81 -7.25
CA ARG A 164 10.31 -11.90 -7.67
C ARG A 164 10.87 -12.79 -8.79
N ARG A 165 11.81 -12.27 -9.59
CA ARG A 165 12.42 -12.99 -10.72
C ARG A 165 13.77 -13.65 -10.37
N GLY A 166 14.18 -13.60 -9.10
CA GLY A 166 15.47 -14.14 -8.64
C GLY A 166 16.67 -13.40 -9.25
N LEU A 167 16.51 -12.11 -9.56
CA LEU A 167 17.50 -11.30 -10.26
C LEU A 167 18.25 -10.30 -9.34
N LEU A 168 17.86 -10.22 -8.07
CA LEU A 168 18.58 -9.48 -7.03
C LEU A 168 19.18 -10.47 -6.02
N ASP A 169 20.40 -10.17 -5.60
CA ASP A 169 21.13 -10.82 -4.51
C ASP A 169 21.44 -9.72 -3.48
N LEU A 170 20.36 -9.21 -2.86
CA LEU A 170 20.36 -8.06 -1.96
C LEU A 170 19.41 -8.32 -0.78
N ASP A 171 20.00 -8.41 0.40
CA ASP A 171 19.44 -7.84 1.63
C ASP A 171 19.12 -6.35 1.35
N LEU A 172 17.87 -5.94 1.58
CA LEU A 172 17.38 -4.57 1.38
C LEU A 172 17.22 -3.81 2.71
N ASP A 173 17.41 -4.48 3.83
CA ASP A 173 17.04 -4.04 5.17
C ASP A 173 18.27 -3.42 5.87
N ALA A 174 19.47 -3.85 5.48
CA ALA A 174 20.75 -3.18 5.76
C ALA A 174 20.93 -1.82 5.01
N ILE A 175 19.91 -1.31 4.32
CA ILE A 175 19.96 -0.01 3.60
C ILE A 175 19.89 1.20 4.53
N ASP A 176 19.26 1.08 5.71
CA ASP A 176 18.79 2.23 6.49
C ASP A 176 19.36 2.37 7.92
N SER A 177 20.26 1.49 8.36
CA SER A 177 20.91 1.60 9.68
C SER A 177 22.21 2.43 9.65
N ASP A 178 22.08 3.73 9.96
CA ASP A 178 23.11 4.69 10.38
C ASP A 178 24.54 4.60 9.79
N ALA A 179 24.83 5.49 8.83
CA ALA A 179 26.15 5.63 8.21
C ALA A 179 26.93 6.89 8.67
N VAL A 180 27.33 6.97 9.95
CA VAL A 180 28.24 8.00 10.48
C VAL A 180 29.45 7.39 11.23
N PRO A 181 30.67 7.44 10.67
CA PRO A 181 31.87 6.90 11.32
C PRO A 181 32.64 7.96 12.13
N GLU A 182 32.53 7.94 13.46
CA GLU A 182 33.42 8.67 14.38
C GLU A 182 34.78 7.95 14.56
N PRO A 183 35.88 8.66 14.93
CA PRO A 183 37.24 8.12 14.91
C PRO A 183 37.69 7.55 16.26
N GLY A 184 38.42 6.43 16.22
CA GLY A 184 39.22 5.96 17.37
C GLY A 184 40.70 6.42 17.30
N PRO A 185 41.56 6.04 18.27
CA PRO A 185 41.24 5.44 19.57
C PRO A 185 42.00 6.04 20.78
N ARG A 186 41.55 5.72 22.01
CA ARG A 186 42.32 5.67 23.28
C ARG A 186 41.51 4.80 24.26
N SER A 187 42.05 3.80 24.98
CA SER A 187 43.04 3.85 26.09
C SER A 187 42.45 4.55 27.34
N ASP A 188 42.36 3.97 28.55
CA ASP A 188 42.72 2.64 29.12
C ASP A 188 41.73 2.31 30.30
N SER A 189 41.66 1.16 30.99
CA SER A 189 42.52 -0.05 31.10
C SER A 189 41.74 -1.34 31.51
N ASN A 190 42.45 -2.47 31.64
CA ASN A 190 42.06 -3.71 32.35
C ASN A 190 42.46 -3.59 33.87
N PRO A 191 42.27 -4.56 34.83
CA PRO A 191 41.89 -5.99 34.69
C PRO A 191 40.93 -6.57 35.78
N ASP A 192 40.92 -7.92 35.87
CA ASP A 192 40.45 -8.85 36.94
C ASP A 192 39.02 -9.44 36.80
N SER A 193 38.78 -10.76 36.94
CA SER A 193 39.71 -11.93 37.03
C SER A 193 39.00 -13.29 36.79
N ASP A 194 39.78 -14.30 36.37
CA ASP A 194 39.50 -15.75 36.17
C ASP A 194 39.23 -16.56 37.48
N PRO A 195 38.92 -17.89 37.48
CA PRO A 195 38.20 -18.76 36.53
C PRO A 195 37.29 -19.83 37.25
N ASP A 196 37.19 -21.04 36.67
CA ASP A 196 36.74 -22.38 37.18
C ASP A 196 35.30 -22.84 36.89
N SER A 197 34.96 -24.13 36.69
CA SER A 197 35.58 -25.28 36.00
C SER A 197 34.72 -26.55 36.24
N ASN A 198 34.05 -27.01 35.17
CA ASN A 198 34.09 -28.42 34.70
C ASN A 198 33.15 -29.48 35.41
N PRO A 199 33.16 -30.82 35.12
CA PRO A 199 31.98 -31.46 34.50
C PRO A 199 31.53 -32.83 35.09
N ASP A 200 30.41 -33.38 34.58
CA ASP A 200 30.10 -34.83 34.43
C ASP A 200 28.85 -34.97 33.53
N SER A 201 28.67 -35.88 32.54
CA SER A 201 28.84 -37.35 32.40
C SER A 201 27.67 -38.16 33.00
N ASN A 202 27.10 -39.24 32.40
CA ASN A 202 27.40 -40.02 31.17
C ASN A 202 26.09 -40.72 30.59
N PRO A 203 26.04 -41.75 29.67
CA PRO A 203 25.03 -41.75 28.57
C PRO A 203 24.16 -43.03 28.29
N GLY A 204 23.06 -42.86 27.52
CA GLY A 204 22.39 -43.91 26.71
C GLY A 204 21.27 -44.76 27.37
N PRO A 205 20.63 -45.73 26.66
CA PRO A 205 20.85 -46.22 25.29
C PRO A 205 19.59 -46.11 24.34
N GLY A 206 19.67 -46.71 23.14
CA GLY A 206 18.71 -46.55 22.02
C GLY A 206 17.62 -47.64 21.79
N PRO A 207 16.96 -47.66 20.61
CA PRO A 207 15.63 -48.28 20.39
C PRO A 207 15.60 -49.72 19.81
N GLY A 208 14.40 -50.32 19.79
CA GLY A 208 14.07 -51.61 19.14
C GLY A 208 13.15 -51.49 17.90
N PRO A 209 12.91 -52.56 17.11
CA PRO A 209 12.71 -52.41 15.66
C PRO A 209 11.39 -52.93 15.04
N ALA A 210 10.96 -52.21 13.98
CA ALA A 210 10.43 -52.61 12.65
C ALA A 210 9.47 -53.81 12.41
N LEU A 211 8.56 -53.62 11.42
CA LEU A 211 7.94 -54.53 10.43
C LEU A 211 6.48 -54.07 10.13
N ALA A 212 5.90 -54.06 8.92
CA ALA A 212 6.41 -54.12 7.53
C ALA A 212 5.31 -53.63 6.54
N SER A 213 5.69 -53.21 5.32
CA SER A 213 4.76 -52.87 4.20
C SER A 213 4.45 -54.11 3.33
N PRO A 214 3.37 -54.12 2.52
CA PRO A 214 3.36 -53.46 1.19
C PRO A 214 2.00 -52.79 0.83
N GLY A 215 1.84 -52.07 -0.29
CA GLY A 215 2.75 -51.78 -1.39
C GLY A 215 2.21 -50.66 -2.31
N GLU A 216 3.00 -50.23 -3.29
CA GLU A 216 2.81 -48.95 -3.99
C GLU A 216 1.85 -48.98 -5.19
N ALA A 217 1.24 -47.81 -5.45
CA ALA A 217 0.83 -47.38 -6.78
C ALA A 217 1.29 -45.91 -6.97
N ALA A 218 2.59 -45.71 -7.17
CA ALA A 218 3.21 -44.39 -7.22
C ALA A 218 2.84 -43.63 -8.52
N GLY A 219 1.76 -42.84 -8.46
CA GLY A 219 1.62 -41.66 -9.32
C GLY A 219 2.73 -40.67 -9.01
N ALA A 220 3.31 -40.03 -10.03
CA ALA A 220 4.45 -39.15 -9.84
C ALA A 220 4.06 -37.88 -9.05
N ALA A 221 4.44 -37.81 -7.78
CA ALA A 221 4.36 -36.59 -7.00
C ALA A 221 5.29 -35.54 -7.63
N GLY A 222 4.70 -34.51 -8.24
CA GLY A 222 5.43 -33.30 -8.61
C GLY A 222 6.01 -32.64 -7.36
N ALA A 223 7.11 -31.92 -7.50
CA ALA A 223 7.62 -31.11 -6.40
C ALA A 223 6.57 -30.02 -6.09
N ALA A 224 5.93 -30.11 -4.92
CA ALA A 224 4.92 -29.15 -4.48
C ALA A 224 5.53 -27.75 -4.46
N GLY A 225 4.95 -26.84 -5.23
CA GLY A 225 5.42 -25.46 -5.34
C GLY A 225 5.27 -24.69 -4.02
N ALA A 226 5.89 -23.51 -3.95
CA ALA A 226 5.52 -22.52 -2.95
C ALA A 226 4.01 -22.17 -3.07
N PRO A 227 3.33 -21.75 -1.99
CA PRO A 227 2.00 -21.14 -2.13
C PRO A 227 2.11 -19.88 -3.02
N PRO A 228 1.07 -19.53 -3.78
CA PRO A 228 1.14 -18.40 -4.69
C PRO A 228 1.19 -17.07 -3.90
N ARG A 229 1.92 -16.08 -4.41
CA ARG A 229 2.02 -14.78 -3.74
C ARG A 229 0.68 -14.05 -3.72
N ILE A 230 0.29 -13.49 -2.57
CA ILE A 230 -0.87 -12.59 -2.51
C ILE A 230 -0.52 -11.25 -3.17
N VAL A 231 -1.44 -10.71 -3.97
CA VAL A 231 -1.28 -9.43 -4.70
C VAL A 231 -2.42 -8.44 -4.48
N SER A 232 -3.57 -8.93 -3.99
CA SER A 232 -4.69 -8.11 -3.56
C SER A 232 -5.15 -8.58 -2.18
N LEU A 233 -5.42 -7.63 -1.29
CA LEU A 233 -5.97 -7.85 0.04
C LEU A 233 -6.99 -6.73 0.30
N SER A 234 -8.17 -7.08 0.84
CA SER A 234 -9.27 -6.15 1.09
C SER A 234 -10.10 -6.62 2.29
N LEU A 235 -10.43 -5.72 3.21
CA LEU A 235 -11.16 -6.01 4.44
C LEU A 235 -12.57 -5.42 4.39
N GLY A 236 -13.54 -6.20 4.87
CA GLY A 236 -14.94 -5.80 4.98
C GLY A 236 -15.40 -5.58 6.43
N LEU A 237 -16.71 -5.67 6.66
CA LEU A 237 -17.32 -5.56 8.00
C LEU A 237 -16.73 -6.55 9.03
N SER A 238 -16.85 -7.85 8.76
CA SER A 238 -16.31 -8.95 9.59
C SER A 238 -15.75 -10.07 8.71
N HIS A 239 -15.19 -9.70 7.56
CA HIS A 239 -14.63 -10.63 6.59
C HIS A 239 -13.41 -10.02 5.90
N THR A 240 -12.57 -10.88 5.32
CA THR A 240 -11.31 -10.53 4.69
C THR A 240 -11.19 -11.32 3.40
N CYS A 241 -10.77 -10.68 2.31
CA CYS A 241 -10.63 -11.31 1.00
C CYS A 241 -9.25 -11.05 0.42
N ALA A 242 -8.68 -12.06 -0.24
CA ALA A 242 -7.39 -11.99 -0.91
C ALA A 242 -7.43 -12.60 -2.31
N ALA A 243 -6.59 -12.08 -3.21
CA ALA A 243 -6.32 -12.68 -4.51
C ALA A 243 -4.81 -12.83 -4.75
N ALA A 244 -4.43 -13.93 -5.40
CA ALA A 244 -3.06 -14.33 -5.66
C ALA A 244 -2.60 -14.03 -7.09
N GLU A 245 -1.29 -14.02 -7.32
CA GLU A 245 -0.70 -13.73 -8.64
C GLU A 245 -1.02 -14.76 -9.74
N ASP A 246 -1.50 -15.95 -9.35
CA ASP A 246 -2.01 -16.98 -10.27
C ASP A 246 -3.49 -16.80 -10.65
N GLY A 247 -4.14 -15.74 -10.13
CA GLY A 247 -5.52 -15.39 -10.43
C GLY A 247 -6.57 -16.04 -9.53
N ARG A 248 -6.18 -16.88 -8.55
CA ARG A 248 -7.09 -17.41 -7.54
C ARG A 248 -7.52 -16.34 -6.53
N ALA A 249 -8.73 -16.48 -6.00
CA ALA A 249 -9.24 -15.68 -4.89
C ALA A 249 -9.80 -16.54 -3.76
N THR A 250 -9.78 -16.02 -2.53
CA THR A 250 -10.48 -16.59 -1.38
C THR A 250 -10.97 -15.48 -0.45
N CYS A 251 -12.07 -15.74 0.26
CA CYS A 251 -12.61 -14.89 1.31
C CYS A 251 -12.85 -15.73 2.57
N TRP A 252 -12.63 -15.11 3.72
CA TRP A 252 -12.80 -15.71 5.05
C TRP A 252 -13.34 -14.69 6.07
N GLY A 253 -13.69 -15.12 7.27
CA GLY A 253 -14.52 -14.39 8.22
C GLY A 253 -15.99 -14.85 8.17
N ILE A 254 -16.91 -13.94 8.49
CA ILE A 254 -18.35 -14.26 8.59
C ILE A 254 -19.01 -14.59 7.24
N ASP A 255 -19.80 -15.66 7.17
CA ASP A 255 -20.60 -16.01 5.98
C ASP A 255 -22.10 -15.77 6.19
N VAL A 256 -22.51 -14.50 6.04
CA VAL A 256 -23.90 -14.07 6.13
C VAL A 256 -24.26 -13.32 4.85
N GLN A 257 -25.39 -13.66 4.22
CA GLN A 257 -25.81 -13.10 2.92
C GLN A 257 -24.74 -13.34 1.82
N GLY A 258 -24.15 -14.55 1.81
CA GLY A 258 -23.33 -15.04 0.70
C GLY A 258 -21.99 -14.33 0.47
N ARG A 259 -21.53 -13.47 1.40
CA ARG A 259 -20.36 -12.59 1.17
C ARG A 259 -19.05 -13.33 0.94
N LEU A 260 -18.90 -14.57 1.46
CA LEU A 260 -17.72 -15.37 1.12
C LEU A 260 -17.81 -15.95 -0.30
N GLY A 261 -18.99 -15.98 -0.92
CA GLY A 261 -19.18 -16.35 -2.32
C GLY A 261 -19.07 -17.84 -2.59
N ARG A 262 -19.60 -18.67 -1.70
CA ARG A 262 -19.37 -20.12 -1.67
C ARG A 262 -20.60 -20.98 -1.98
N GLY A 263 -21.78 -20.39 -2.14
CA GLY A 263 -23.05 -21.13 -2.25
C GLY A 263 -23.48 -21.71 -0.90
N THR A 264 -23.12 -21.01 0.18
CA THR A 264 -23.35 -21.40 1.58
C THR A 264 -23.87 -20.19 2.35
N GLU A 265 -24.52 -20.45 3.49
CA GLU A 265 -24.77 -19.44 4.50
C GLU A 265 -24.52 -20.04 5.88
N GLY A 266 -23.96 -19.24 6.80
CA GLY A 266 -23.62 -19.66 8.16
C GLY A 266 -22.37 -20.53 8.27
N GLN A 267 -21.57 -20.64 7.20
CA GLN A 267 -20.27 -21.31 7.22
C GLN A 267 -19.13 -20.29 7.19
N ASN A 268 -18.88 -19.71 8.37
CA ASN A 268 -17.66 -18.93 8.63
C ASN A 268 -16.41 -19.72 8.20
N ILE A 269 -15.34 -19.00 7.87
CA ILE A 269 -14.04 -19.58 7.54
C ILE A 269 -12.97 -18.82 8.32
N GLY A 270 -11.97 -19.52 8.87
CA GLY A 270 -10.88 -18.89 9.61
C GLY A 270 -11.00 -18.97 11.14
N ASP A 271 -12.14 -19.44 11.65
CA ASP A 271 -12.46 -19.58 13.07
C ASP A 271 -12.13 -20.96 13.64
N ASN A 272 -12.19 -22.03 12.83
CA ASN A 272 -11.67 -23.36 13.21
C ASN A 272 -10.82 -24.08 12.14
N GLU A 273 -10.61 -23.49 10.97
CA GLU A 273 -9.64 -23.92 9.95
C GLU A 273 -8.96 -22.71 9.31
N ALA A 274 -7.89 -22.89 8.52
CA ALA A 274 -7.29 -21.76 7.80
C ALA A 274 -7.90 -21.61 6.40
N PRO A 275 -7.91 -20.40 5.80
CA PRO A 275 -8.45 -20.19 4.45
C PRO A 275 -7.82 -21.09 3.36
N ALA A 276 -6.57 -21.52 3.56
CA ALA A 276 -5.85 -22.48 2.73
C ALA A 276 -6.40 -23.91 2.75
N ASP A 277 -7.07 -24.31 3.85
CA ASP A 277 -7.62 -25.66 4.01
C ASP A 277 -8.96 -25.82 3.26
N VAL A 278 -9.49 -24.72 2.72
CA VAL A 278 -10.76 -24.60 2.00
C VAL A 278 -10.49 -24.36 0.51
N ALA A 279 -11.33 -24.90 -0.37
CA ALA A 279 -11.18 -24.68 -1.80
C ALA A 279 -11.23 -23.17 -2.16
N PRO A 280 -10.40 -22.68 -3.10
CA PRO A 280 -10.52 -21.33 -3.65
C PRO A 280 -11.91 -21.05 -4.23
N LEU A 281 -12.25 -19.77 -4.39
CA LEU A 281 -13.49 -19.37 -5.06
C LEU A 281 -13.50 -19.84 -6.52
N PRO A 282 -14.67 -20.20 -7.10
CA PRO A 282 -14.79 -20.59 -8.51
C PRO A 282 -14.73 -19.36 -9.43
N LEU A 283 -13.58 -18.69 -9.42
CA LEU A 283 -13.26 -17.46 -10.14
C LEU A 283 -11.87 -17.57 -10.76
N ASP A 284 -11.78 -17.59 -12.08
CA ASP A 284 -10.50 -17.59 -12.80
C ASP A 284 -9.98 -16.17 -13.04
N GLY A 285 -8.67 -15.96 -12.83
CA GLY A 285 -7.99 -14.78 -13.35
C GLY A 285 -8.33 -13.46 -12.66
N VAL A 286 -8.62 -13.49 -11.36
CA VAL A 286 -8.86 -12.29 -10.53
C VAL A 286 -7.54 -11.53 -10.35
N VAL A 287 -7.49 -10.26 -10.77
CA VAL A 287 -6.32 -9.37 -10.60
C VAL A 287 -6.44 -8.47 -9.38
N ARG A 288 -7.66 -8.20 -8.91
CA ARG A 288 -7.95 -7.50 -7.66
C ARG A 288 -9.28 -7.99 -7.10
N ILE A 289 -9.32 -8.24 -5.80
CA ILE A 289 -10.56 -8.44 -5.04
C ILE A 289 -10.80 -7.21 -4.17
N VAL A 290 -12.07 -6.79 -4.06
CA VAL A 290 -12.45 -5.51 -3.45
C VAL A 290 -13.64 -5.70 -2.53
N THR A 291 -13.45 -5.29 -1.28
CA THR A 291 -14.45 -4.95 -0.28
C THR A 291 -13.88 -3.76 0.52
N ALA A 292 -14.70 -3.12 1.34
CA ALA A 292 -14.34 -1.91 2.08
C ALA A 292 -14.88 -1.99 3.52
N PRO A 293 -14.39 -1.17 4.47
CA PRO A 293 -14.94 -1.13 5.83
C PRO A 293 -16.48 -1.04 5.84
N ASN A 294 -17.10 -1.78 6.76
CA ASN A 294 -18.56 -1.94 6.89
C ASN A 294 -19.29 -2.61 5.69
N ALA A 295 -18.64 -2.83 4.54
CA ALA A 295 -19.25 -3.49 3.38
C ALA A 295 -19.60 -4.96 3.65
N ARG A 296 -20.67 -5.40 2.98
CA ARG A 296 -21.28 -6.75 3.09
C ARG A 296 -21.33 -7.49 1.75
N HIS A 297 -20.76 -6.89 0.72
CA HIS A 297 -20.59 -7.44 -0.62
C HIS A 297 -19.12 -7.33 -1.04
N VAL A 298 -18.77 -8.09 -2.06
CA VAL A 298 -17.41 -8.21 -2.60
C VAL A 298 -17.49 -8.14 -4.11
N CYS A 299 -16.52 -7.48 -4.74
CA CYS A 299 -16.35 -7.50 -6.18
C CYS A 299 -14.96 -8.04 -6.57
N ALA A 300 -14.91 -8.89 -7.59
CA ALA A 300 -13.68 -9.34 -8.24
C ALA A 300 -13.51 -8.62 -9.58
N LEU A 301 -12.38 -7.93 -9.72
CA LEU A 301 -11.87 -7.42 -10.98
C LEU A 301 -10.97 -8.49 -11.60
N HIS A 302 -11.35 -8.98 -12.77
CA HIS A 302 -10.61 -9.98 -13.54
C HIS A 302 -9.67 -9.31 -14.55
N HIS A 303 -8.74 -10.09 -15.11
CA HIS A 303 -8.02 -9.67 -16.32
C HIS A 303 -9.01 -9.31 -17.46
N GLU A 304 -8.57 -8.42 -18.35
CA GLU A 304 -9.41 -7.74 -19.36
C GLU A 304 -10.50 -6.81 -18.78
N GLY A 305 -10.41 -6.44 -17.50
CA GLY A 305 -11.27 -5.40 -16.90
C GLY A 305 -12.74 -5.82 -16.77
N ARG A 306 -12.99 -7.12 -16.59
CA ARG A 306 -14.33 -7.65 -16.28
C ARG A 306 -14.60 -7.61 -14.79
N LEU A 307 -15.81 -7.19 -14.40
CA LEU A 307 -16.23 -7.11 -13.00
C LEU A 307 -17.34 -8.11 -12.69
N ARG A 308 -17.23 -8.79 -11.54
CA ARG A 308 -18.28 -9.61 -10.91
C ARG A 308 -18.46 -9.14 -9.47
N CYS A 309 -19.69 -9.11 -8.96
CA CYS A 309 -19.99 -8.74 -7.58
C CYS A 309 -20.99 -9.71 -6.96
N TRP A 310 -20.77 -10.10 -5.70
CA TRP A 310 -21.59 -11.04 -4.92
C TRP A 310 -21.67 -10.64 -3.44
N GLY A 311 -22.44 -11.37 -2.64
CA GLY A 311 -22.76 -11.04 -1.25
C GLY A 311 -24.09 -10.29 -1.15
N ASN A 312 -24.20 -9.37 -0.18
CA ASN A 312 -25.42 -8.60 0.03
C ASN A 312 -25.76 -7.71 -1.19
N GLY A 313 -26.99 -7.84 -1.72
CA GLY A 313 -27.45 -7.06 -2.88
C GLY A 313 -28.48 -5.97 -2.59
N VAL A 314 -28.76 -5.66 -1.32
CA VAL A 314 -29.71 -4.61 -0.94
C VAL A 314 -29.27 -3.26 -1.53
N HIS A 315 -30.23 -2.42 -1.91
CA HIS A 315 -30.01 -1.18 -2.70
C HIS A 315 -29.40 -1.42 -4.10
N GLY A 316 -29.33 -2.67 -4.58
CA GLY A 316 -28.76 -2.97 -5.90
C GLY A 316 -27.23 -2.97 -5.95
N ALA A 317 -26.55 -3.05 -4.80
CA ALA A 317 -25.10 -2.90 -4.68
C ALA A 317 -24.26 -3.82 -5.61
N LEU A 318 -24.80 -4.99 -6.01
CA LEU A 318 -24.16 -5.91 -6.95
C LEU A 318 -24.25 -5.48 -8.43
N GLY A 319 -25.12 -4.52 -8.77
CA GLY A 319 -25.25 -3.96 -10.12
C GLY A 319 -25.88 -4.91 -11.14
N ARG A 320 -26.94 -5.63 -10.74
CA ARG A 320 -27.51 -6.75 -11.52
C ARG A 320 -28.96 -6.53 -12.00
N GLY A 321 -29.59 -5.40 -11.70
CA GLY A 321 -31.04 -5.22 -11.86
C GLY A 321 -31.81 -6.08 -10.86
N SER A 322 -31.31 -6.15 -9.62
CA SER A 322 -31.91 -6.92 -8.53
C SER A 322 -31.36 -6.48 -7.17
N ALA A 323 -32.25 -6.28 -6.21
CA ALA A 323 -31.92 -6.09 -4.79
C ALA A 323 -31.57 -7.40 -4.04
N SER A 324 -31.55 -8.56 -4.72
CA SER A 324 -31.22 -9.85 -4.11
C SER A 324 -29.72 -10.00 -3.86
N SER A 325 -29.38 -10.65 -2.75
CA SER A 325 -28.04 -11.19 -2.50
C SER A 325 -27.62 -12.22 -3.55
N TYR A 326 -26.37 -12.66 -3.50
CA TYR A 326 -25.89 -13.79 -4.30
C TYR A 326 -24.73 -14.52 -3.65
N GLY A 327 -24.78 -15.84 -3.70
CA GLY A 327 -23.78 -16.75 -3.13
C GLY A 327 -24.19 -17.32 -1.76
N ASP A 328 -25.38 -16.94 -1.27
CA ASP A 328 -26.06 -17.51 -0.10
C ASP A 328 -26.82 -18.81 -0.38
N GLN A 329 -27.06 -19.15 -1.66
CA GLN A 329 -27.79 -20.37 -2.05
C GLN A 329 -26.90 -21.37 -2.81
N ALA A 330 -27.18 -22.66 -2.64
CA ALA A 330 -26.32 -23.76 -3.10
C ALA A 330 -26.22 -23.91 -4.64
N ASP A 331 -27.08 -23.23 -5.39
CA ASP A 331 -27.05 -23.11 -6.86
C ASP A 331 -26.45 -21.77 -7.37
N GLU A 332 -26.02 -20.87 -6.47
CA GLU A 332 -25.44 -19.56 -6.79
C GLU A 332 -23.90 -19.56 -6.83
N SER A 333 -23.33 -20.44 -7.64
CA SER A 333 -21.87 -20.51 -7.83
C SER A 333 -21.32 -19.31 -8.63
N LEU A 334 -20.12 -18.83 -8.28
CA LEU A 334 -19.52 -17.62 -8.89
C LEU A 334 -18.96 -17.85 -10.31
N ASP A 335 -18.81 -19.10 -10.76
CA ASP A 335 -18.46 -19.41 -12.16
C ASP A 335 -19.64 -19.10 -13.09
N ALA A 336 -20.87 -19.38 -12.63
CA ALA A 336 -22.12 -19.05 -13.31
C ALA A 336 -22.52 -17.56 -13.22
N LEU A 337 -21.98 -16.80 -12.26
CA LEU A 337 -22.27 -15.38 -12.07
C LEU A 337 -21.94 -14.57 -13.34
N PRO A 338 -22.92 -13.87 -13.96
CA PRO A 338 -22.65 -13.03 -15.11
C PRO A 338 -21.72 -11.86 -14.78
N VAL A 339 -20.93 -11.45 -15.76
CA VAL A 339 -20.10 -10.23 -15.71
C VAL A 339 -21.01 -9.01 -15.83
N LEU A 340 -20.74 -7.97 -15.04
CA LEU A 340 -21.51 -6.72 -15.07
C LEU A 340 -21.44 -6.06 -16.46
N SER A 341 -22.61 -5.66 -16.98
CA SER A 341 -22.73 -5.04 -18.31
C SER A 341 -22.37 -3.55 -18.28
N LEU A 342 -21.07 -3.27 -18.18
CA LEU A 342 -20.50 -1.92 -18.29
C LEU A 342 -20.00 -1.65 -19.73
N PRO A 343 -19.93 -0.38 -20.19
CA PRO A 343 -19.73 -0.06 -21.61
C PRO A 343 -18.25 -0.07 -22.05
N GLY A 344 -17.34 -0.53 -21.19
CA GLY A 344 -15.91 -0.57 -21.42
C GLY A 344 -15.17 -1.40 -20.37
N GLU A 345 -13.85 -1.31 -20.38
CA GLU A 345 -12.95 -2.01 -19.47
C GLU A 345 -12.96 -1.37 -18.08
N VAL A 346 -13.27 -2.11 -17.01
CA VAL A 346 -13.11 -1.61 -15.65
C VAL A 346 -11.61 -1.53 -15.30
N VAL A 347 -11.14 -0.34 -14.91
CA VAL A 347 -9.73 -0.11 -14.55
C VAL A 347 -9.51 0.11 -13.05
N ASP A 348 -10.56 0.46 -12.31
CA ASP A 348 -10.55 0.68 -10.86
C ASP A 348 -11.97 0.51 -10.27
N VAL A 349 -12.07 0.15 -9.00
CA VAL A 349 -13.33 -0.09 -8.27
C VAL A 349 -13.17 0.29 -6.79
N SER A 350 -14.19 0.93 -6.21
CA SER A 350 -14.33 1.20 -4.77
C SER A 350 -15.75 0.86 -4.30
N LEU A 351 -15.89 0.36 -3.06
CA LEU A 351 -17.13 -0.09 -2.45
C LEU A 351 -17.40 0.69 -1.14
N SER A 352 -18.66 0.78 -0.71
CA SER A 352 -19.02 1.12 0.68
C SER A 352 -20.06 0.14 1.22
N THR A 353 -20.71 0.43 2.35
CA THR A 353 -21.71 -0.40 3.04
C THR A 353 -22.75 -1.06 2.12
N ALA A 354 -23.26 -0.33 1.11
CA ALA A 354 -24.30 -0.80 0.18
C ALA A 354 -24.17 -0.17 -1.22
N ARG A 355 -22.93 0.11 -1.66
CA ARG A 355 -22.66 0.90 -2.87
C ARG A 355 -21.37 0.47 -3.55
N THR A 356 -21.31 0.63 -4.86
CA THR A 356 -20.17 0.27 -5.70
C THR A 356 -19.95 1.35 -6.76
N CYS A 357 -18.70 1.79 -6.93
CA CYS A 357 -18.28 2.74 -7.94
C CYS A 357 -17.11 2.15 -8.75
N ALA A 358 -17.18 2.20 -10.07
CA ALA A 358 -16.15 1.68 -10.97
C ALA A 358 -15.72 2.72 -12.01
N ILE A 359 -14.40 2.88 -12.18
CA ILE A 359 -13.84 3.67 -13.28
C ILE A 359 -13.80 2.77 -14.51
N VAL A 360 -14.53 3.16 -15.55
CA VAL A 360 -14.63 2.46 -16.82
C VAL A 360 -13.83 3.21 -17.89
N ARG A 361 -12.94 2.49 -18.58
CA ARG A 361 -12.19 2.96 -19.75
C ARG A 361 -12.92 2.57 -21.03
N GLN A 362 -13.32 3.58 -21.80
CA GLN A 362 -13.97 3.41 -23.11
C GLN A 362 -13.36 4.40 -24.11
N ASP A 363 -13.04 3.93 -25.32
CA ASP A 363 -12.47 4.74 -26.42
C ASP A 363 -11.25 5.61 -26.00
N GLY A 364 -10.47 5.11 -25.04
CA GLY A 364 -9.28 5.77 -24.50
C GLY A 364 -9.53 6.75 -23.35
N ARG A 365 -10.80 7.08 -23.05
CA ARG A 365 -11.22 7.97 -21.95
C ARG A 365 -11.65 7.21 -20.72
N ARG A 366 -11.66 7.87 -19.56
CA ARG A 366 -12.20 7.34 -18.29
C ARG A 366 -13.49 8.03 -17.86
N ALA A 367 -14.50 7.25 -17.50
CA ALA A 367 -15.74 7.71 -16.89
C ALA A 367 -16.03 6.91 -15.61
N LEU A 368 -16.67 7.54 -14.62
CA LEU A 368 -17.06 6.89 -13.37
C LEU A 368 -18.52 6.43 -13.46
N TYR A 369 -18.80 5.17 -13.12
CA TYR A 369 -20.14 4.63 -12.94
C TYR A 369 -20.32 4.24 -11.48
N CYS A 370 -21.41 4.66 -10.85
CA CYS A 370 -21.75 4.31 -9.48
C CYS A 370 -23.16 3.74 -9.42
N TRP A 371 -23.37 2.72 -8.60
CA TRP A 371 -24.64 2.04 -8.35
C TRP A 371 -24.69 1.51 -6.91
N GLY A 372 -25.85 1.05 -6.45
CA GLY A 372 -26.16 0.82 -5.05
C GLY A 372 -27.01 1.96 -4.47
N ARG A 373 -26.91 2.17 -3.14
CA ARG A 373 -27.67 3.17 -2.39
C ARG A 373 -27.51 4.59 -2.96
N GLY A 374 -28.63 5.22 -3.30
CA GLY A 374 -28.73 6.56 -3.88
C GLY A 374 -28.79 7.70 -2.86
N GLU A 375 -29.12 7.38 -1.61
CA GLU A 375 -29.40 8.33 -0.53
C GLU A 375 -28.29 9.38 -0.35
N HIS A 376 -28.67 10.59 0.10
CA HIS A 376 -27.81 11.78 0.14
C HIS A 376 -27.17 12.17 -1.21
N GLY A 377 -27.57 11.56 -2.33
CA GLY A 377 -26.94 11.79 -3.63
C GLY A 377 -25.57 11.11 -3.77
N ALA A 378 -25.25 10.10 -2.96
CA ALA A 378 -23.93 9.45 -2.91
C ALA A 378 -23.44 8.90 -4.25
N LEU A 379 -24.35 8.58 -5.18
CA LEU A 379 -24.04 8.17 -6.55
C LEU A 379 -23.58 9.32 -7.47
N GLY A 380 -23.89 10.57 -7.14
CA GLY A 380 -23.51 11.77 -7.90
C GLY A 380 -24.36 12.03 -9.16
N LEU A 381 -25.47 11.31 -9.31
CA LEU A 381 -26.29 11.26 -10.54
C LEU A 381 -27.40 12.32 -10.61
N GLY A 382 -27.44 13.27 -9.67
CA GLY A 382 -28.49 14.30 -9.59
C GLY A 382 -29.83 13.75 -9.08
N SER A 383 -29.77 12.77 -8.19
CA SER A 383 -30.92 12.03 -7.66
C SER A 383 -30.54 11.33 -6.36
N THR A 384 -31.54 11.04 -5.51
CA THR A 384 -31.41 10.23 -4.29
C THR A 384 -31.94 8.80 -4.46
N GLU A 385 -32.40 8.41 -5.65
CA GLU A 385 -32.90 7.06 -5.95
C GLU A 385 -31.73 6.07 -6.07
N ASP A 386 -31.94 4.84 -5.63
CA ASP A 386 -31.02 3.72 -5.84
C ASP A 386 -30.85 3.41 -7.35
N VAL A 387 -29.79 2.67 -7.69
CA VAL A 387 -29.50 2.18 -9.04
C VAL A 387 -28.91 0.77 -8.95
N GLY A 388 -29.34 -0.16 -9.80
CA GLY A 388 -28.85 -1.55 -9.80
C GLY A 388 -29.82 -2.56 -9.20
N ASP A 389 -30.91 -2.09 -8.60
CA ASP A 389 -31.89 -2.85 -7.82
C ASP A 389 -33.11 -3.31 -8.63
N ASP A 390 -33.52 -2.56 -9.66
CA ASP A 390 -34.42 -3.02 -10.72
C ASP A 390 -33.86 -2.85 -12.15
N GLU A 391 -32.79 -2.06 -12.32
CA GLU A 391 -32.18 -1.76 -13.62
C GLU A 391 -30.64 -1.98 -13.66
N PRO A 392 -29.97 -1.96 -14.83
CA PRO A 392 -28.51 -2.13 -14.88
C PRO A 392 -27.77 -0.83 -14.52
N PRO A 393 -26.53 -0.90 -13.96
CA PRO A 393 -25.71 0.26 -13.57
C PRO A 393 -25.49 1.35 -14.62
N THR A 394 -25.70 1.03 -15.90
CA THR A 394 -25.57 1.98 -17.03
C THR A 394 -26.81 2.83 -17.28
N ALA A 395 -27.96 2.53 -16.65
CA ALA A 395 -29.25 3.13 -17.02
C ALA A 395 -29.34 4.64 -16.78
N ARG A 396 -28.63 5.16 -15.77
CA ARG A 396 -28.53 6.60 -15.48
C ARG A 396 -27.34 7.28 -16.19
N GLY A 397 -26.49 6.51 -16.86
CA GLY A 397 -25.21 6.99 -17.41
C GLY A 397 -24.10 7.10 -16.36
N PRO A 398 -22.92 7.64 -16.73
CA PRO A 398 -21.83 7.90 -15.80
C PRO A 398 -22.10 9.13 -14.93
N VAL A 399 -21.37 9.23 -13.81
CA VAL A 399 -21.30 10.44 -12.98
C VAL A 399 -20.83 11.61 -13.86
N PRO A 400 -21.56 12.74 -13.93
CA PRO A 400 -21.35 13.76 -14.96
C PRO A 400 -20.21 14.72 -14.63
N LEU A 401 -18.97 14.22 -14.72
CA LEU A 401 -17.72 14.97 -14.55
C LEU A 401 -17.13 15.37 -15.91
N THR A 402 -16.61 16.59 -16.04
CA THR A 402 -15.98 17.09 -17.29
C THR A 402 -14.48 16.81 -17.37
N VAL A 403 -13.86 16.42 -16.26
CA VAL A 403 -12.44 16.02 -16.18
C VAL A 403 -12.38 14.52 -15.81
N GLU A 404 -11.50 13.77 -16.48
CA GLU A 404 -11.41 12.31 -16.30
C GLU A 404 -10.96 11.92 -14.88
N VAL A 405 -11.58 10.87 -14.33
CA VAL A 405 -11.27 10.33 -13.00
C VAL A 405 -10.05 9.40 -13.05
N VAL A 406 -9.10 9.57 -12.14
CA VAL A 406 -7.91 8.68 -12.01
C VAL A 406 -8.06 7.62 -10.93
N GLU A 407 -8.85 7.90 -9.90
CA GLU A 407 -9.01 7.14 -8.65
C GLU A 407 -10.32 7.55 -7.97
N VAL A 408 -10.98 6.60 -7.29
CA VAL A 408 -12.23 6.83 -6.54
C VAL A 408 -12.16 6.17 -5.16
N ALA A 409 -12.64 6.87 -4.14
CA ALA A 409 -12.76 6.39 -2.76
C ALA A 409 -14.18 6.60 -2.24
N THR A 410 -14.65 5.74 -1.33
CA THR A 410 -16.07 5.70 -0.93
C THR A 410 -16.26 5.34 0.54
N GLY A 411 -16.51 6.35 1.38
CA GLY A 411 -17.04 6.13 2.73
C GLY A 411 -18.49 5.68 2.72
N ASN A 412 -19.10 5.56 3.91
CA ASN A 412 -20.46 5.03 4.12
C ASN A 412 -21.43 5.53 3.03
N ASP A 413 -21.70 6.84 3.06
CA ASP A 413 -22.69 7.53 2.23
C ASP A 413 -22.11 8.74 1.49
N HIS A 414 -20.77 8.79 1.32
CA HIS A 414 -20.08 9.77 0.48
C HIS A 414 -19.05 9.14 -0.47
N THR A 415 -18.79 9.83 -1.58
CA THR A 415 -17.82 9.46 -2.61
C THR A 415 -16.84 10.60 -2.81
N CYS A 416 -15.56 10.28 -2.95
CA CYS A 416 -14.55 11.21 -3.41
C CYS A 416 -13.88 10.69 -4.69
N ALA A 417 -13.64 11.56 -5.67
CA ALA A 417 -12.99 11.22 -6.93
C ALA A 417 -11.86 12.19 -7.23
N ARG A 418 -10.66 11.65 -7.46
CA ARG A 418 -9.49 12.42 -7.87
C ARG A 418 -9.39 12.43 -9.39
N LEU A 419 -9.10 13.60 -9.95
CA LEU A 419 -9.21 13.88 -11.38
C LEU A 419 -7.83 14.02 -12.04
N VAL A 420 -7.74 13.88 -13.37
CA VAL A 420 -6.47 14.01 -14.13
C VAL A 420 -5.82 15.39 -14.03
N ASP A 421 -6.55 16.43 -13.60
CA ASP A 421 -6.01 17.77 -13.32
C ASP A 421 -5.37 17.88 -11.92
N GLY A 422 -5.35 16.79 -11.14
CA GLY A 422 -4.86 16.73 -9.77
C GLY A 422 -5.87 17.15 -8.71
N THR A 423 -7.06 17.63 -9.10
CA THR A 423 -8.06 18.14 -8.15
C THR A 423 -8.95 17.02 -7.61
N LEU A 424 -9.50 17.24 -6.43
CA LEU A 424 -10.43 16.33 -5.76
C LEU A 424 -11.86 16.91 -5.79
N ARG A 425 -12.87 16.04 -5.90
CA ARG A 425 -14.28 16.34 -5.61
C ARG A 425 -14.79 15.31 -4.61
N CYS A 426 -15.69 15.71 -3.74
CA CYS A 426 -16.45 14.81 -2.90
C CYS A 426 -17.95 15.15 -2.97
N TRP A 427 -18.82 14.14 -2.89
CA TRP A 427 -20.27 14.27 -2.90
C TRP A 427 -20.96 13.12 -2.13
N GLY A 428 -22.27 13.18 -1.95
CA GLY A 428 -23.04 12.37 -1.01
C GLY A 428 -23.38 13.15 0.25
N GLU A 429 -23.46 12.46 1.39
CA GLU A 429 -23.81 13.07 2.68
C GLU A 429 -22.81 14.16 3.09
N GLY A 430 -23.33 15.33 3.45
CA GLY A 430 -22.53 16.47 3.93
C GLY A 430 -22.45 16.60 5.45
N ALA A 431 -23.31 15.90 6.20
CA ALA A 431 -23.65 16.23 7.58
C ALA A 431 -22.49 16.26 8.59
N ARG A 432 -21.39 15.53 8.34
CA ARG A 432 -20.18 15.47 9.18
C ARG A 432 -19.01 16.30 8.63
N GLY A 433 -19.25 17.08 7.57
CA GLY A 433 -18.22 17.80 6.84
C GLY A 433 -17.30 16.90 5.99
N GLN A 434 -17.64 15.61 5.79
CA GLN A 434 -16.83 14.62 5.08
C GLN A 434 -16.56 14.95 3.60
N LEU A 435 -17.25 15.95 3.06
CA LEU A 435 -17.09 16.48 1.70
C LEU A 435 -16.01 17.57 1.58
N GLY A 436 -15.57 18.18 2.69
CA GLY A 436 -14.43 19.11 2.71
C GLY A 436 -14.70 20.49 2.08
N VAL A 437 -15.90 21.05 2.23
CA VAL A 437 -16.32 22.33 1.61
C VAL A 437 -16.88 23.31 2.66
N VAL A 438 -16.60 24.62 2.53
CA VAL A 438 -17.01 25.62 3.53
C VAL A 438 -18.53 25.80 3.58
N GLY A 439 -19.10 25.63 4.78
CA GLY A 439 -20.55 25.62 4.99
C GLY A 439 -21.22 24.30 4.61
N GLY A 440 -20.45 23.27 4.25
CA GLY A 440 -20.93 21.96 3.86
C GLY A 440 -21.36 21.07 5.03
N SER A 441 -22.57 21.30 5.54
CA SER A 441 -23.39 20.24 6.15
C SER A 441 -24.49 19.75 5.21
N ALA A 442 -24.54 20.27 3.97
CA ALA A 442 -25.55 19.98 2.97
C ALA A 442 -25.05 18.98 1.93
N ASP A 443 -25.88 17.99 1.64
CA ASP A 443 -25.61 16.89 0.72
C ASP A 443 -25.33 17.37 -0.72
N LEU A 444 -24.50 16.65 -1.46
CA LEU A 444 -24.10 17.02 -2.84
C LEU A 444 -24.34 15.84 -3.79
N GLY A 445 -24.71 16.10 -5.05
CA GLY A 445 -25.03 15.05 -6.03
C GLY A 445 -26.48 14.56 -6.01
N ASP A 446 -27.28 15.08 -5.08
CA ASP A 446 -28.73 14.85 -4.92
C ASP A 446 -29.59 15.49 -6.03
N GLY A 447 -29.02 16.45 -6.77
CA GLY A 447 -29.72 17.27 -7.77
C GLY A 447 -30.59 18.39 -7.16
N LEU A 448 -30.75 18.42 -5.84
CA LEU A 448 -31.54 19.44 -5.14
C LEU A 448 -30.70 20.71 -4.99
N GLY A 449 -31.31 21.87 -5.26
CA GLY A 449 -30.57 23.12 -5.28
C GLY A 449 -30.27 23.70 -3.90
N ASP A 450 -29.35 24.66 -3.84
CA ASP A 450 -29.02 25.49 -2.66
C ASP A 450 -30.16 26.44 -2.20
N GLY A 451 -31.41 26.13 -2.55
CA GLY A 451 -32.55 27.04 -2.47
C GLY A 451 -32.55 28.15 -3.53
N ARG A 452 -31.49 28.31 -4.35
CA ARG A 452 -31.36 29.35 -5.39
C ARG A 452 -31.47 28.82 -6.82
N GLY A 453 -31.94 27.58 -6.99
CA GLY A 453 -32.30 27.00 -8.28
C GLY A 453 -31.15 26.43 -9.12
N ARG A 454 -29.98 26.17 -8.51
CA ARG A 454 -28.87 25.44 -9.13
C ARG A 454 -28.72 24.09 -8.43
N GLY A 455 -28.96 22.97 -9.13
CA GLY A 455 -28.71 21.63 -8.59
C GLY A 455 -27.22 21.42 -8.32
N ARG A 456 -26.88 20.79 -7.19
CA ARG A 456 -25.47 20.58 -6.77
C ARG A 456 -24.93 19.30 -7.43
N TRP A 457 -24.25 19.45 -8.57
CA TRP A 457 -23.64 18.34 -9.33
C TRP A 457 -22.15 18.17 -8.98
N PRO A 458 -21.58 16.94 -9.00
CA PRO A 458 -20.17 16.70 -8.65
C PRO A 458 -19.11 17.51 -9.43
N ASP A 459 -19.45 18.02 -10.62
CA ASP A 459 -18.56 18.82 -11.47
C ASP A 459 -18.57 20.33 -11.17
N ASP A 460 -19.49 20.82 -10.32
CA ASP A 460 -19.56 22.25 -9.99
C ASP A 460 -18.19 22.71 -9.41
N PRO A 461 -17.52 23.72 -10.02
CA PRO A 461 -16.23 24.20 -9.53
C PRO A 461 -16.25 24.77 -8.12
N ALA A 462 -17.43 25.11 -7.57
CA ALA A 462 -17.60 25.52 -6.18
C ALA A 462 -17.59 24.35 -5.18
N LEU A 463 -17.63 23.10 -5.65
CA LEU A 463 -17.61 21.87 -4.82
C LEU A 463 -16.22 21.19 -4.86
N ARG A 464 -15.17 22.02 -4.97
CA ARG A 464 -13.77 21.61 -4.77
C ARG A 464 -13.51 21.45 -3.28
N VAL A 465 -12.78 20.40 -2.91
CA VAL A 465 -12.29 20.22 -1.53
C VAL A 465 -11.33 21.38 -1.21
N GLU A 466 -11.73 22.24 -0.29
CA GLU A 466 -10.97 23.43 0.11
C GLU A 466 -9.76 23.04 0.97
N GLY A 467 -8.76 23.93 1.09
CA GLY A 467 -7.54 23.64 1.85
C GLY A 467 -6.55 22.67 1.17
N LEU A 468 -6.86 22.17 -0.03
CA LEU A 468 -5.93 21.40 -0.88
C LEU A 468 -5.28 22.24 -2.00
N ASP A 469 -5.51 23.56 -2.03
CA ASP A 469 -4.88 24.45 -3.02
C ASP A 469 -3.35 24.42 -2.93
N GLY A 470 -2.70 24.06 -4.04
CA GLY A 470 -1.24 23.90 -4.12
C GLY A 470 -0.71 22.58 -3.55
N VAL A 471 -1.57 21.68 -3.05
CA VAL A 471 -1.22 20.34 -2.59
C VAL A 471 -1.37 19.35 -3.75
N GLU A 472 -0.34 18.55 -4.03
CA GLU A 472 -0.45 17.44 -4.99
C GLU A 472 -0.92 16.19 -4.24
N VAL A 473 -2.18 15.80 -4.40
CA VAL A 473 -2.71 14.55 -3.84
C VAL A 473 -2.28 13.36 -4.70
N VAL A 474 -1.62 12.37 -4.08
CA VAL A 474 -1.13 11.16 -4.77
C VAL A 474 -2.02 9.93 -4.60
N GLU A 475 -2.83 9.89 -3.54
CA GLU A 475 -3.79 8.84 -3.17
C GLU A 475 -4.90 9.48 -2.32
N VAL A 476 -6.16 9.11 -2.53
CA VAL A 476 -7.31 9.45 -1.66
C VAL A 476 -7.97 8.17 -1.16
N ASP A 477 -8.38 8.17 0.10
CA ASP A 477 -9.10 7.06 0.74
C ASP A 477 -10.22 7.58 1.65
N ALA A 478 -11.28 6.80 1.82
CA ALA A 478 -12.48 7.20 2.54
C ALA A 478 -13.21 5.98 3.11
N ALA A 479 -13.50 6.03 4.41
CA ALA A 479 -14.23 5.01 5.16
C ALA A 479 -14.94 5.66 6.36
N GLY A 480 -15.99 5.02 6.87
CA GLY A 480 -16.91 5.67 7.79
C GLY A 480 -17.46 6.98 7.20
N ASP A 481 -17.55 8.01 8.03
CA ASP A 481 -18.01 9.37 7.66
C ASP A 481 -16.79 10.29 7.49
N ARG A 482 -15.74 9.79 6.82
CA ARG A 482 -14.38 10.34 6.89
C ARG A 482 -13.63 10.20 5.56
N THR A 483 -12.71 11.13 5.31
CA THR A 483 -11.81 11.12 4.13
C THR A 483 -10.39 11.45 4.55
N CYS A 484 -9.41 10.81 3.93
CA CYS A 484 -7.99 11.15 4.04
C CYS A 484 -7.32 11.17 2.65
N VAL A 485 -6.22 11.91 2.55
CA VAL A 485 -5.35 11.96 1.36
C VAL A 485 -3.89 11.82 1.76
N LEU A 486 -3.14 11.05 0.98
CA LEU A 486 -1.69 11.12 0.99
C LEU A 486 -1.26 12.26 0.05
N THR A 487 -0.48 13.20 0.59
CA THR A 487 0.14 14.27 -0.20
C THR A 487 1.44 13.77 -0.82
N ALA A 488 1.82 14.33 -1.98
CA ALA A 488 3.14 14.12 -2.55
C ALA A 488 4.23 14.43 -1.51
N GLN A 489 4.07 15.51 -0.74
CA GLN A 489 5.02 15.97 0.26
C GLN A 489 5.35 14.94 1.36
N GLY A 490 4.58 13.85 1.47
CA GLY A 490 4.81 12.75 2.43
C GLY A 490 4.04 12.92 3.74
N GLY A 491 3.18 13.94 3.84
CA GLY A 491 2.21 14.09 4.93
C GLY A 491 0.82 13.57 4.53
N VAL A 492 0.00 13.24 5.52
CA VAL A 492 -1.41 12.89 5.32
C VAL A 492 -2.29 14.06 5.74
N ARG A 493 -3.39 14.31 5.01
CA ARG A 493 -4.46 15.21 5.43
C ARG A 493 -5.78 14.46 5.57
N CYS A 494 -6.58 14.79 6.57
CA CYS A 494 -7.88 14.13 6.81
C CYS A 494 -8.99 15.13 7.14
N TRP A 495 -10.25 14.74 7.00
CA TRP A 495 -11.45 15.51 7.36
C TRP A 495 -12.69 14.61 7.50
N GLY A 496 -13.82 15.17 7.97
CA GLY A 496 -15.04 14.43 8.33
C GLY A 496 -15.18 14.22 9.85
N SER A 497 -15.83 13.13 10.25
CA SER A 497 -16.02 12.77 11.68
C SER A 497 -14.71 12.36 12.38
N ASN A 498 -14.59 12.71 13.67
CA ASN A 498 -13.54 12.28 14.59
C ASN A 498 -13.97 11.17 15.58
N ASP A 499 -15.09 10.48 15.32
CA ASP A 499 -15.69 9.52 16.26
C ASP A 499 -14.71 8.37 16.61
N GLY A 500 -14.08 8.42 17.79
CA GLY A 500 -13.00 7.50 18.20
C GLY A 500 -11.59 7.95 17.78
N ALA A 501 -11.29 9.24 17.86
CA ALA A 501 -9.99 9.84 17.51
C ALA A 501 -9.50 9.63 16.07
N ALA A 502 -10.35 9.09 15.18
CA ALA A 502 -9.97 8.58 13.86
C ALA A 502 -9.28 9.61 12.93
N LEU A 503 -9.46 10.91 13.15
CA LEU A 503 -8.72 11.93 12.39
C LEU A 503 -7.24 12.04 12.79
N GLY A 504 -6.89 11.77 14.06
CA GLY A 504 -5.56 12.07 14.62
C GLY A 504 -5.40 13.53 15.08
N TYR A 505 -6.51 14.19 15.43
CA TYR A 505 -6.54 15.60 15.84
C TYR A 505 -5.98 15.83 17.24
N ARG A 506 -5.13 16.85 17.38
CA ARG A 506 -4.81 17.43 18.70
C ARG A 506 -6.09 18.04 19.29
N TRP A 507 -6.50 17.59 20.48
CA TRP A 507 -7.79 17.99 21.08
C TRP A 507 -7.90 19.51 21.26
N SER A 508 -6.80 20.17 21.60
CA SER A 508 -6.71 21.64 21.75
C SER A 508 -6.77 22.43 20.43
N GLU A 509 -6.82 21.77 19.28
CA GLU A 509 -6.75 22.36 17.94
C GLU A 509 -7.98 22.02 17.07
N LEU A 510 -8.95 21.26 17.61
CA LEU A 510 -10.27 21.06 17.00
C LEU A 510 -11.09 22.36 16.97
N PRO A 511 -11.96 22.56 15.96
CA PRO A 511 -12.94 23.64 15.96
C PRO A 511 -13.79 23.63 17.24
N GLY A 512 -14.09 24.81 17.78
CA GLY A 512 -14.87 24.99 19.01
C GLY A 512 -14.11 24.75 20.32
N CYS A 513 -13.11 23.84 20.35
CA CYS A 513 -12.36 23.50 21.55
C CYS A 513 -11.46 24.63 22.10
N ARG A 514 -11.16 24.52 23.41
CA ARG A 514 -10.07 25.22 24.09
C ARG A 514 -9.26 24.26 24.95
N ALA A 515 -8.03 24.66 25.28
CA ALA A 515 -7.16 23.89 26.17
C ALA A 515 -7.77 23.82 27.59
N GLY A 516 -8.34 22.66 27.93
CA GLY A 516 -9.01 22.39 29.21
C GLY A 516 -10.47 21.94 29.09
N ASP A 517 -11.06 21.96 27.90
CA ASP A 517 -12.43 21.50 27.66
C ASP A 517 -12.52 19.96 27.60
N GLU A 518 -13.64 19.39 28.06
CA GLU A 518 -13.86 17.93 28.12
C GLU A 518 -14.30 17.35 26.76
N PRO A 519 -13.99 16.06 26.47
CA PRO A 519 -14.31 15.39 25.19
C PRO A 519 -15.75 15.52 24.69
N SER A 520 -16.72 15.73 25.58
CA SER A 520 -18.15 15.85 25.25
C SER A 520 -18.64 17.26 24.93
N THR A 521 -17.74 18.26 24.84
CA THR A 521 -18.12 19.68 24.69
C THR A 521 -17.65 20.39 23.41
N CYS A 522 -16.98 19.68 22.50
CA CYS A 522 -16.57 20.23 21.20
C CYS A 522 -17.31 19.60 20.02
N ASP A 523 -17.24 20.28 18.88
CA ASP A 523 -17.66 19.73 17.60
C ASP A 523 -16.66 18.62 17.18
N LEU A 524 -17.13 17.37 17.10
CA LEU A 524 -16.32 16.21 16.71
C LEU A 524 -16.11 16.11 15.18
N GLU A 525 -16.29 17.21 14.46
CA GLU A 525 -16.36 17.27 13.01
C GLU A 525 -15.34 18.26 12.46
N ALA A 526 -14.53 17.81 11.52
CA ALA A 526 -13.57 18.63 10.80
C ALA A 526 -14.06 18.84 9.38
N PRO A 527 -14.72 19.97 9.05
CA PRO A 527 -15.31 20.19 7.73
C PRO A 527 -14.28 20.56 6.65
N LEU A 528 -12.98 20.56 6.97
CA LEU A 528 -11.88 20.89 6.06
C LEU A 528 -10.65 20.02 6.31
N PRO A 529 -9.84 19.70 5.28
CA PRO A 529 -8.57 19.00 5.42
C PRO A 529 -7.57 19.73 6.33
N PHE A 530 -6.99 19.00 7.28
CA PHE A 530 -5.86 19.44 8.12
C PHE A 530 -4.71 18.42 8.02
N ASP A 531 -3.46 18.84 8.27
CA ASP A 531 -2.30 17.95 8.31
C ASP A 531 -2.29 17.10 9.59
N VAL A 532 -2.18 15.77 9.45
CA VAL A 532 -2.06 14.84 10.57
C VAL A 532 -0.62 14.83 11.09
N ASP A 533 -0.43 15.17 12.37
CA ASP A 533 0.86 15.10 13.05
C ASP A 533 1.17 13.65 13.44
N LEU A 534 2.10 13.03 12.69
CA LEU A 534 2.55 11.65 12.87
C LEU A 534 3.90 11.55 13.61
N GLY A 535 4.37 12.65 14.19
CA GLY A 535 5.67 12.72 14.86
C GLY A 535 6.87 12.68 13.90
N ASP A 536 8.02 12.27 14.42
CA ASP A 536 9.25 12.16 13.62
C ASP A 536 9.29 10.83 12.84
N LEU A 537 9.25 10.92 11.52
CA LEU A 537 9.39 9.78 10.61
C LEU A 537 10.86 9.33 10.44
N HIS A 538 11.82 9.98 11.13
CA HIS A 538 13.25 9.68 11.11
C HIS A 538 13.83 9.63 9.68
N GLY A 539 13.33 10.51 8.81
CA GLY A 539 13.69 10.61 7.39
C GLY A 539 12.90 9.70 6.42
N ALA A 540 12.03 8.81 6.92
CA ALA A 540 11.14 8.02 6.06
C ALA A 540 10.06 8.89 5.40
N THR A 541 9.50 8.41 4.28
CA THR A 541 8.42 9.06 3.53
C THR A 541 7.21 8.13 3.46
N LEU A 542 6.01 8.63 3.76
CA LEU A 542 4.77 7.85 3.64
C LEU A 542 4.51 7.46 2.18
N VAL A 543 4.14 6.19 1.93
CA VAL A 543 3.89 5.62 0.59
C VAL A 543 2.57 4.88 0.45
N GLY A 544 1.81 4.72 1.54
CA GLY A 544 0.45 4.20 1.50
C GLY A 544 -0.37 4.60 2.71
N LEU A 545 -1.68 4.68 2.50
CA LEU A 545 -2.71 5.06 3.46
C LEU A 545 -3.82 3.99 3.45
N SER A 546 -4.41 3.68 4.61
CA SER A 546 -5.66 2.92 4.66
C SER A 546 -6.55 3.31 5.84
N THR A 547 -7.79 3.64 5.51
CA THR A 547 -8.84 4.15 6.39
C THR A 547 -9.77 3.01 6.73
N GLY A 548 -9.80 2.62 8.00
CA GLY A 548 -10.81 1.71 8.55
C GLY A 548 -12.08 2.46 8.93
N GLN A 549 -13.07 1.76 9.49
CA GLN A 549 -14.34 2.40 9.84
C GLN A 549 -14.19 3.50 10.91
N ARG A 550 -13.30 3.27 11.90
CA ARG A 550 -13.03 4.21 13.02
C ARG A 550 -11.55 4.27 13.44
N HIS A 551 -10.67 3.64 12.68
CA HIS A 551 -9.21 3.72 12.83
C HIS A 551 -8.56 3.91 11.46
N THR A 552 -7.29 4.26 11.40
CA THR A 552 -6.57 4.51 10.14
C THR A 552 -5.09 4.26 10.32
N CYS A 553 -4.46 3.74 9.28
CA CYS A 553 -3.06 3.41 9.27
C CYS A 553 -2.34 4.00 8.05
N VAL A 554 -1.04 4.23 8.20
CA VAL A 554 -0.12 4.59 7.12
C VAL A 554 1.05 3.61 7.10
N VAL A 555 1.69 3.48 5.94
CA VAL A 555 2.95 2.78 5.78
C VAL A 555 3.98 3.67 5.08
N ASP A 556 5.21 3.67 5.58
CA ASP A 556 6.33 4.42 5.02
C ASP A 556 7.22 3.59 4.08
N ASP A 557 8.16 4.23 3.39
CA ASP A 557 9.03 3.60 2.40
C ASP A 557 10.06 2.62 2.97
N ARG A 558 10.10 2.45 4.30
CA ARG A 558 10.83 1.40 5.03
C ARG A 558 9.93 0.22 5.42
N GLY A 559 8.64 0.29 5.13
CA GLY A 559 7.64 -0.68 5.59
C GLY A 559 7.17 -0.47 7.02
N GLY A 560 7.54 0.64 7.67
CA GLY A 560 7.10 1.00 9.01
C GLY A 560 5.62 1.40 9.00
N VAL A 561 4.82 0.76 9.87
CA VAL A 561 3.38 1.05 10.01
C VAL A 561 3.12 1.92 11.22
N ARG A 562 2.20 2.89 11.08
CA ARG A 562 1.63 3.70 12.16
C ARG A 562 0.12 3.68 12.05
N CYS A 563 -0.59 3.41 13.14
CA CYS A 563 -2.05 3.38 13.20
C CYS A 563 -2.57 4.29 14.32
N TRP A 564 -3.75 4.89 14.12
CA TRP A 564 -4.46 5.69 15.13
C TRP A 564 -5.99 5.56 14.97
N GLY A 565 -6.73 6.02 15.97
CA GLY A 565 -8.18 5.95 16.09
C GLY A 565 -8.64 4.93 17.13
N GLU A 566 -9.79 4.31 16.90
CA GLU A 566 -10.41 3.38 17.84
C GLU A 566 -9.59 2.08 18.01
N ASN A 567 -9.43 1.60 19.24
CA ASN A 567 -8.53 0.47 19.56
C ASN A 567 -9.12 -0.63 20.47
N PHE A 568 -10.42 -0.60 20.80
CA PHE A 568 -11.00 -1.54 21.79
C PHE A 568 -10.87 -3.04 21.46
N SER A 569 -10.56 -3.41 20.21
CA SER A 569 -10.30 -4.79 19.77
C SER A 569 -8.82 -5.08 19.51
N GLY A 570 -7.91 -4.13 19.75
CA GLY A 570 -6.48 -4.20 19.42
C GLY A 570 -6.17 -3.85 17.96
N GLN A 571 -7.09 -3.20 17.24
CA GLN A 571 -6.96 -2.99 15.80
C GLN A 571 -5.83 -2.03 15.39
N LEU A 572 -5.25 -1.26 16.33
CA LEU A 572 -4.03 -0.49 16.08
C LEU A 572 -2.76 -1.35 16.19
N GLY A 573 -2.78 -2.39 17.05
CA GLY A 573 -1.67 -3.33 17.24
C GLY A 573 -0.59 -2.87 18.23
N ASP A 574 -0.78 -1.77 18.94
CA ASP A 574 0.15 -1.25 19.95
C ASP A 574 0.19 -2.07 21.27
N GLY A 575 -0.56 -3.18 21.33
CA GLY A 575 -0.74 -4.00 22.51
C GLY A 575 -1.62 -3.36 23.59
N GLN A 576 -2.18 -2.17 23.33
CA GLN A 576 -3.10 -1.49 24.26
C GLN A 576 -4.55 -1.75 23.85
N SER A 577 -5.50 -1.20 24.61
CA SER A 577 -6.94 -1.24 24.31
C SER A 577 -7.57 0.15 24.12
N GLU A 578 -6.74 1.18 24.29
CA GLU A 578 -7.12 2.58 24.37
C GLU A 578 -7.00 3.29 23.02
N ASP A 579 -7.98 4.12 22.69
CA ASP A 579 -8.03 4.87 21.44
C ASP A 579 -6.87 5.89 21.34
N VAL A 580 -6.10 5.82 20.25
CA VAL A 580 -4.93 6.69 20.00
C VAL A 580 -5.31 7.83 19.06
N GLY A 581 -4.82 9.04 19.33
CA GLY A 581 -5.05 10.21 18.45
C GLY A 581 -5.63 11.44 19.15
N HIS A 582 -6.09 11.31 20.40
CA HIS A 582 -6.52 12.45 21.23
C HIS A 582 -5.33 13.08 21.98
N TRP A 583 -4.46 13.77 21.25
CA TRP A 583 -3.17 14.21 21.77
C TRP A 583 -3.27 15.23 22.92
N ARG A 584 -2.73 14.86 24.09
CA ARG A 584 -2.25 15.79 25.11
C ARG A 584 -0.72 15.88 24.99
N ALA A 585 -0.19 17.07 24.75
CA ALA A 585 1.24 17.28 24.55
C ALA A 585 2.03 17.28 25.88
N PRO A 586 3.34 16.92 25.89
CA PRO A 586 4.18 16.61 24.73
C PRO A 586 4.67 15.15 24.65
N ALA A 587 4.84 14.65 23.42
CA ALA A 587 5.70 13.50 23.02
C ALA A 587 5.49 12.10 23.64
N GLU A 588 4.83 11.95 24.78
CA GLU A 588 4.76 10.68 25.53
C GLU A 588 3.69 9.69 24.98
N ALA A 589 2.81 10.15 24.08
CA ALA A 589 1.58 9.44 23.69
C ALA A 589 1.74 8.11 22.90
N TRP A 590 2.96 7.71 22.52
CA TRP A 590 3.23 6.37 21.97
C TRP A 590 3.66 5.39 23.08
N HIS A 591 2.88 5.32 24.17
CA HIS A 591 3.18 4.47 25.33
C HIS A 591 3.12 2.97 24.96
N GLY A 592 4.27 2.37 24.62
CA GLY A 592 4.42 0.93 24.40
C GLY A 592 5.27 0.54 23.20
N LEU A 593 5.44 1.44 22.21
CA LEU A 593 6.18 1.15 20.98
C LEU A 593 7.62 1.67 21.05
N GLU A 594 8.59 0.74 21.17
CA GLU A 594 10.02 1.05 21.38
C GLU A 594 10.64 1.89 20.25
N LEU A 595 10.05 1.87 19.05
CA LEU A 595 10.53 2.55 17.84
C LEU A 595 9.73 3.83 17.49
N GLY A 596 9.34 4.60 18.50
CA GLY A 596 8.73 5.93 18.30
C GLY A 596 7.39 5.91 17.58
N GLY A 597 6.54 4.92 17.90
CA GLY A 597 5.21 4.77 17.30
C GLY A 597 5.15 3.87 16.05
N VAL A 598 6.27 3.29 15.61
CA VAL A 598 6.23 2.23 14.58
C VAL A 598 5.71 0.94 15.21
N LEU A 599 4.70 0.34 14.57
CA LEU A 599 4.08 -0.92 14.95
C LEU A 599 4.99 -2.12 14.69
N ASP A 600 5.14 -2.98 15.69
CA ASP A 600 5.71 -4.32 15.54
C ASP A 600 4.69 -5.29 14.91
N VAL A 601 4.90 -5.59 13.62
CA VAL A 601 4.13 -6.56 12.82
C VAL A 601 4.82 -7.95 12.81
N GLY A 602 5.90 -8.13 13.59
CA GLY A 602 6.61 -9.40 13.80
C GLY A 602 7.75 -9.70 12.83
N ASP A 603 8.50 -10.73 13.21
CA ASP A 603 9.67 -11.31 12.55
C ASP A 603 9.33 -12.75 12.10
N ALA A 604 9.38 -13.05 10.80
CA ALA A 604 9.06 -14.37 10.25
C ALA A 604 10.25 -15.35 10.26
N ASP A 605 11.48 -14.86 10.10
CA ASP A 605 12.66 -15.71 9.84
C ASP A 605 13.62 -15.82 11.04
N GLY A 606 13.46 -14.94 12.03
CA GLY A 606 14.15 -14.93 13.31
C GLY A 606 15.48 -14.16 13.30
N ASP A 607 15.68 -13.24 12.35
CA ASP A 607 16.91 -12.42 12.30
C ASP A 607 16.97 -11.30 13.36
N GLY A 608 15.84 -10.96 13.99
CA GLY A 608 15.69 -9.89 14.97
C GLY A 608 15.12 -8.58 14.42
N ARG A 609 14.47 -8.57 13.25
CA ARG A 609 13.85 -7.40 12.62
C ARG A 609 12.37 -7.64 12.29
N VAL A 610 11.60 -6.54 12.25
CA VAL A 610 10.21 -6.57 11.79
C VAL A 610 10.18 -6.66 10.26
N ASP A 611 9.44 -7.62 9.70
CA ASP A 611 9.28 -7.77 8.25
C ASP A 611 8.69 -6.51 7.60
N PRO A 612 9.23 -6.03 6.46
CA PRO A 612 8.72 -4.83 5.81
C PRO A 612 7.32 -5.03 5.22
N VAL A 613 6.39 -4.16 5.61
CA VAL A 613 5.01 -4.12 5.10
C VAL A 613 4.98 -3.46 3.71
N ALA A 614 4.43 -4.14 2.71
CA ALA A 614 4.27 -3.62 1.36
C ALA A 614 2.93 -2.88 1.15
N ARG A 615 1.91 -3.21 1.95
CA ARG A 615 0.62 -2.52 2.01
C ARG A 615 -0.06 -2.79 3.36
N ILE A 616 -0.57 -1.74 3.98
CA ILE A 616 -1.51 -1.83 5.11
C ILE A 616 -2.96 -1.76 4.59
N VAL A 617 -3.88 -2.49 5.20
CA VAL A 617 -5.33 -2.44 4.89
C VAL A 617 -6.12 -2.49 6.20
N ALA A 618 -6.97 -1.50 6.43
CA ALA A 618 -7.84 -1.39 7.60
C ALA A 618 -9.28 -1.82 7.27
N GLY A 619 -9.93 -2.54 8.20
CA GLY A 619 -11.32 -3.01 8.11
C GLY A 619 -12.26 -2.23 9.03
N MET A 620 -13.30 -2.89 9.56
CA MET A 620 -14.13 -2.27 10.60
C MET A 620 -13.45 -2.26 11.98
N LEU A 621 -12.97 -3.43 12.42
CA LEU A 621 -12.42 -3.68 13.77
C LEU A 621 -11.16 -4.55 13.73
N HIS A 622 -10.54 -4.68 12.55
CA HIS A 622 -9.33 -5.45 12.31
C HIS A 622 -8.50 -4.77 11.22
N THR A 623 -7.23 -5.12 11.18
CA THR A 623 -6.23 -4.57 10.26
C THR A 623 -5.40 -5.72 9.73
N CYS A 624 -4.99 -5.66 8.46
CA CYS A 624 -4.04 -6.62 7.90
C CYS A 624 -2.94 -5.94 7.09
N ALA A 625 -1.72 -6.45 7.25
CA ALA A 625 -0.59 -6.15 6.40
C ALA A 625 -0.43 -7.22 5.31
N LEU A 626 -0.14 -6.77 4.09
CA LEU A 626 0.45 -7.56 3.01
C LEU A 626 1.95 -7.25 2.99
N MET A 627 2.78 -8.27 3.22
CA MET A 627 4.24 -8.09 3.40
C MET A 627 4.97 -8.04 2.05
N VAL A 628 6.26 -7.69 2.05
CA VAL A 628 7.09 -7.65 0.82
C VAL A 628 7.27 -9.03 0.19
N ASP A 629 7.39 -10.12 0.96
CA ASP A 629 7.39 -11.48 0.42
C ASP A 629 6.03 -11.84 -0.22
N GLY A 630 4.94 -11.28 0.31
CA GLY A 630 3.54 -11.49 -0.10
C GLY A 630 2.77 -12.47 0.78
N SER A 631 3.30 -12.78 1.98
CA SER A 631 2.52 -13.28 3.11
C SER A 631 1.54 -12.21 3.62
N VAL A 632 0.58 -12.64 4.44
CA VAL A 632 -0.44 -11.78 5.04
C VAL A 632 -0.42 -11.96 6.56
N ARG A 633 -0.47 -10.86 7.31
CA ARG A 633 -0.65 -10.83 8.76
C ARG A 633 -1.84 -9.96 9.10
N CYS A 634 -2.64 -10.38 10.06
CA CYS A 634 -3.85 -9.68 10.53
C CYS A 634 -3.88 -9.57 12.06
N TRP A 635 -4.44 -8.48 12.57
CA TRP A 635 -4.62 -8.19 14.00
C TRP A 635 -5.91 -7.40 14.26
N GLY A 636 -6.24 -7.20 15.55
CA GLY A 636 -7.53 -6.68 16.01
C GLY A 636 -8.53 -7.79 16.30
N SER A 637 -9.80 -7.55 15.95
CA SER A 637 -10.92 -8.44 16.25
C SER A 637 -10.81 -9.81 15.57
N GLY A 638 -10.70 -10.87 16.37
CA GLY A 638 -10.69 -12.26 15.91
C GLY A 638 -12.05 -12.85 15.55
N GLY A 639 -13.13 -12.34 16.17
CA GLY A 639 -14.47 -12.93 16.11
C GLY A 639 -14.98 -13.16 14.69
N GLU A 640 -15.69 -14.27 14.49
CA GLU A 640 -16.09 -14.83 13.18
C GLU A 640 -14.92 -15.31 12.30
N GLY A 641 -13.70 -15.45 12.83
CA GLY A 641 -12.55 -16.00 12.10
C GLY A 641 -11.86 -15.04 11.13
N ARG A 642 -12.22 -13.75 11.14
CA ARG A 642 -11.83 -12.76 10.11
C ARG A 642 -10.31 -12.53 9.97
N LEU A 643 -9.50 -12.92 10.96
CA LEU A 643 -8.04 -12.87 10.90
C LEU A 643 -7.45 -14.06 10.12
N GLY A 644 -8.14 -15.21 10.05
CA GLY A 644 -7.77 -16.36 9.22
C GLY A 644 -6.78 -17.35 9.85
N TYR A 645 -6.64 -17.35 11.17
CA TYR A 645 -5.65 -18.17 11.90
C TYR A 645 -6.17 -19.54 12.39
N ALA A 646 -7.37 -19.97 11.98
CA ALA A 646 -8.09 -21.11 12.59
C ALA A 646 -8.43 -20.87 14.08
N SER A 647 -8.74 -19.61 14.42
CA SER A 647 -9.21 -19.20 15.74
C SER A 647 -10.08 -17.94 15.66
N THR A 648 -10.95 -17.74 16.66
CA THR A 648 -11.70 -16.50 16.91
C THR A 648 -10.97 -15.52 17.84
N ASP A 649 -9.77 -15.85 18.31
CA ASP A 649 -9.02 -15.03 19.27
C ASP A 649 -8.56 -13.69 18.68
N HIS A 650 -8.57 -12.65 19.51
CA HIS A 650 -8.01 -11.34 19.17
C HIS A 650 -6.48 -11.40 19.14
N VAL A 651 -5.86 -10.55 18.33
CA VAL A 651 -4.39 -10.40 18.22
C VAL A 651 -4.03 -8.92 18.35
N GLY A 652 -2.95 -8.60 19.05
CA GLY A 652 -2.54 -7.21 19.31
C GLY A 652 -3.22 -6.55 20.52
N LEU A 653 -3.78 -7.36 21.44
CA LEU A 653 -4.29 -6.91 22.74
C LEU A 653 -3.40 -7.45 23.87
N GLY A 654 -2.82 -6.57 24.67
CA GLY A 654 -1.92 -6.90 25.79
C GLY A 654 -0.45 -7.08 25.39
N VAL A 655 -0.17 -7.40 24.12
CA VAL A 655 1.17 -7.41 23.48
C VAL A 655 1.04 -6.99 22.02
N SER A 656 2.17 -6.69 21.35
CA SER A 656 2.18 -6.42 19.90
C SER A 656 1.79 -7.67 19.08
N PRO A 657 1.24 -7.51 17.87
CA PRO A 657 1.05 -8.61 16.92
C PRO A 657 2.31 -9.43 16.71
N GLY A 658 3.49 -8.80 16.58
CA GLY A 658 4.75 -9.52 16.47
C GLY A 658 5.09 -10.39 17.69
N SER A 659 4.81 -9.91 18.89
CA SER A 659 4.96 -10.70 20.13
C SER A 659 3.98 -11.87 20.19
N ASP A 660 2.70 -11.66 19.82
CA ASP A 660 1.71 -12.74 19.68
C ASP A 660 2.19 -13.81 18.67
N TYR A 661 2.65 -13.37 17.49
CA TYR A 661 3.13 -14.24 16.43
C TYR A 661 4.33 -15.08 16.87
N ALA A 662 5.32 -14.47 17.53
CA ALA A 662 6.49 -15.16 18.05
C ALA A 662 6.14 -16.14 19.20
N HIS A 663 5.26 -15.74 20.13
CA HIS A 663 4.86 -16.58 21.27
C HIS A 663 4.03 -17.80 20.86
N HIS A 664 3.16 -17.64 19.85
CA HIS A 664 2.24 -18.69 19.39
C HIS A 664 2.71 -19.45 18.14
N GLY A 665 3.83 -19.05 17.52
CA GLY A 665 4.36 -19.69 16.30
C GLY A 665 3.52 -19.40 15.05
N ILE A 666 2.92 -18.22 14.97
CA ILE A 666 2.01 -17.80 13.88
C ILE A 666 2.81 -17.02 12.83
N TYR A 667 3.38 -17.72 11.86
CA TYR A 667 4.20 -17.11 10.80
C TYR A 667 3.41 -16.19 9.84
N GLY A 668 2.08 -16.39 9.75
CA GLY A 668 1.17 -15.60 8.91
C GLY A 668 -0.11 -16.37 8.57
N VAL A 669 -1.05 -15.69 7.91
CA VAL A 669 -2.32 -16.29 7.46
C VAL A 669 -2.04 -17.29 6.34
N ARG A 670 -2.40 -18.56 6.52
CA ARG A 670 -2.36 -19.56 5.43
C ARG A 670 -3.54 -19.29 4.50
N VAL A 671 -3.33 -18.48 3.46
CA VAL A 671 -4.38 -18.09 2.49
C VAL A 671 -4.63 -19.18 1.43
N PHE A 672 -3.58 -19.85 0.94
CA PHE A 672 -3.67 -20.95 -0.04
C PHE A 672 -2.67 -22.06 0.29
N ASP A 673 -3.06 -23.33 0.12
CA ASP A 673 -2.14 -24.49 0.28
C ASP A 673 -1.13 -24.56 -0.88
N ARG A 674 -0.01 -25.25 -0.66
CA ARG A 674 0.91 -25.68 -1.71
C ARG A 674 0.18 -26.71 -2.56
N ALA A 675 0.15 -26.50 -3.88
CA ALA A 675 -0.71 -27.29 -4.78
C ALA A 675 -0.45 -28.81 -4.66
N ARG A 676 -1.54 -29.58 -4.60
CA ARG A 676 -1.57 -31.04 -4.60
C ARG A 676 -1.78 -31.59 -6.02
#